data_AF-A0A9E0D0V0-F1
#
_entry.id   AF-A0A9E0D0V0-F1
#
_cell.length_a   1.000
_cell.length_b   1.000
_cell.length_c   1.000
_cell.angle_alpha   90.00
_cell.angle_beta   90.00
_cell.angle_gamma   90.00
#
_symmetry.space_group_name_H-M   'P 1'
#
loop_
_entity.id
_entity.type
_entity.pdbx_description
1 polymer ?
#
loop_
_entity_poly.entity_id
_entity_poly.type
_entity_poly.pdbx_seq_one_letter_code
_entity_poly.pdbx_strand_id
1 'polypeptide(L)'
;MQLSRSCRRRAWWVAAVVLSATVGPGSHVAVAAPPLVPRPPQFVLLSYDNAGNYPIVNRLRGMADRTNARLTFFLSGVFLLDVAHRTIYRPPDRSPGSSAIGFQGSYEGRTTQDSVAQLVRSLQAAQMEGHEVGSHLVGHFCGATGIGGWTRAQFAAELAQWASLTGDVDRNMGLASGGVLRAPLRGGRTPCLDGNPDQYLPAFAGAGLRFDASGVRQLNQWPVQRSGVWRFGVPVVTPFGGGTPLLAADYNFMVRYGDTGGPARVEQIYRTLRAAFDQVYAGNRAPLELAGHTTVLMDGAYYEAEERLLSEVCTRPDVRCSTYSEAVTWLDQHADQLPSLQAGAFSQVAAPVPGAHVAAGSVTRVPTPLAGRAAALVNLTTVNGDRVGYLTADRCDRLPTGPQAFSNNNHVANAARANLSVVPLAPDGAFCVYNSSRTEVIVDVLGGVGAGGGLGFQPIRPVRVADTRSRGLLAAGTVTRVAAGLPGSAAALVNLTTLAGVGSGYITADKCSRLAAGPQAFSNGNFGMVDAFANTSIVELDADGSFCVYNSAPTQLIVDVQGRFDDAAPLGTSLVAPRRVADTRSGSPAAAGSITKISTGTAGTEAAWVNLTVVNASSFGYITADKCSRLLAGPQAFSNLNFIPQFAVANMAAVELDADGSFCLYSSAAADLVVDLQGAFDDAATMRLRPTAPQRVIDTRTPR
;
A
#
# COMPACT_ATOMS: atom_id res chain seq x y z
N MET A 1 -25.28 16.39 -32.66
CA MET A 1 -26.03 15.16 -32.34
C MET A 1 -26.55 14.55 -33.65
N GLN A 2 -25.78 13.64 -34.26
CA GLN A 2 -26.19 12.65 -35.27
C GLN A 2 -24.96 11.78 -35.60
N LEU A 3 -24.54 10.95 -34.64
CA LEU A 3 -23.60 9.86 -34.91
C LEU A 3 -24.42 8.72 -35.52
N SER A 4 -24.26 8.53 -36.83
CA SER A 4 -25.08 7.61 -37.60
C SER A 4 -24.77 6.15 -37.25
N ARG A 5 -25.87 5.42 -37.04
CA ARG A 5 -25.98 3.97 -36.86
C ARG A 5 -25.18 3.18 -37.91
N SER A 6 -24.02 2.64 -37.54
CA SER A 6 -23.38 1.55 -38.31
C SER A 6 -22.40 0.73 -37.47
N CYS A 7 -22.87 0.13 -36.38
CA CYS A 7 -22.13 -0.98 -35.77
C CYS A 7 -23.10 -1.92 -35.05
N ARG A 8 -23.78 -2.78 -35.83
CA ARG A 8 -24.48 -3.96 -35.30
C ARG A 8 -24.08 -5.18 -36.12
N ARG A 9 -23.80 -6.26 -35.37
CA ARG A 9 -23.63 -7.68 -35.75
C ARG A 9 -22.22 -8.08 -36.15
N ARG A 10 -21.54 -8.74 -35.21
CA ARG A 10 -20.95 -10.08 -35.39
C ARG A 10 -20.80 -10.73 -34.00
N ALA A 11 -21.78 -11.57 -33.66
CA ALA A 11 -21.65 -12.54 -32.58
C ALA A 11 -20.71 -13.64 -33.07
N TRP A 12 -19.59 -13.84 -32.39
CA TRP A 12 -18.70 -14.96 -32.65
C TRP A 12 -19.05 -16.10 -31.70
N TRP A 13 -19.47 -17.20 -32.29
CA TRP A 13 -19.64 -18.49 -31.63
C TRP A 13 -18.28 -19.02 -31.17
N VAL A 14 -18.14 -19.32 -29.89
CA VAL A 14 -16.99 -20.06 -29.35
C VAL A 14 -17.22 -21.54 -29.63
N ALA A 15 -16.51 -22.10 -30.60
CA ALA A 15 -16.40 -23.54 -30.77
C ALA A 15 -15.29 -24.06 -29.85
N ALA A 16 -15.67 -24.85 -28.85
CA ALA A 16 -14.74 -25.56 -27.98
C ALA A 16 -14.11 -26.71 -28.78
N VAL A 17 -12.81 -26.59 -29.08
CA VAL A 17 -11.99 -27.72 -29.51
C VAL A 17 -11.26 -28.25 -28.29
N VAL A 18 -11.68 -29.41 -27.79
CA VAL A 18 -10.96 -30.19 -26.79
C VAL A 18 -9.86 -30.96 -27.51
N LEU A 19 -8.61 -30.48 -27.43
CA LEU A 19 -7.43 -31.30 -27.74
C LEU A 19 -7.02 -32.05 -26.46
N SER A 20 -7.28 -33.36 -26.43
CA SER A 20 -6.65 -34.28 -25.49
C SER A 20 -5.18 -34.47 -25.88
N ALA A 21 -4.27 -33.80 -25.18
CA ALA A 21 -2.84 -34.05 -25.29
C ALA A 21 -2.41 -35.03 -24.19
N THR A 22 -2.04 -36.24 -24.58
CA THR A 22 -1.30 -37.19 -23.75
C THR A 22 0.12 -36.66 -23.53
N VAL A 23 0.46 -36.30 -22.29
CA VAL A 23 1.81 -35.83 -21.93
C VAL A 23 2.66 -37.04 -21.53
N GLY A 24 3.65 -37.38 -22.37
CA GLY A 24 4.78 -38.23 -21.97
C GLY A 24 5.78 -37.46 -21.09
N PRO A 25 6.71 -38.15 -20.40
CA PRO A 25 7.62 -37.52 -19.45
C PRO A 25 8.67 -36.70 -20.20
N GLY A 26 8.37 -35.43 -20.43
CA GLY A 26 9.27 -34.44 -21.01
C GLY A 26 10.10 -33.76 -19.92
N SER A 27 11.41 -33.78 -20.10
CA SER A 27 12.41 -33.08 -19.30
C SER A 27 12.01 -31.62 -19.06
N HIS A 28 11.66 -31.28 -17.81
CA HIS A 28 11.45 -29.89 -17.41
C HIS A 28 12.80 -29.16 -17.41
N VAL A 29 13.09 -28.45 -18.49
CA VAL A 29 14.04 -27.33 -18.43
C VAL A 29 13.38 -26.29 -17.54
N ALA A 30 13.88 -26.16 -16.31
CA ALA A 30 13.48 -25.09 -15.41
C ALA A 30 13.89 -23.76 -16.07
N VAL A 31 12.93 -23.05 -16.65
CA VAL A 31 13.12 -21.65 -17.02
C VAL A 31 13.32 -20.91 -15.71
N ALA A 32 14.54 -20.43 -15.48
CA ALA A 32 14.87 -19.66 -14.28
C ALA A 32 13.91 -18.46 -14.17
N ALA A 33 13.29 -18.28 -13.01
CA ALA A 33 12.44 -17.13 -12.75
C ALA A 33 13.27 -15.84 -12.94
N PRO A 34 12.73 -14.81 -13.62
CA PRO A 34 13.45 -13.56 -13.81
C PRO A 34 13.83 -12.95 -12.44
N PRO A 35 15.00 -12.28 -12.35
CA PRO A 35 15.48 -11.72 -11.09
C PRO A 35 14.51 -10.66 -10.56
N LEU A 36 14.39 -10.59 -9.23
CA LEU A 36 13.57 -9.58 -8.55
C LEU A 36 14.14 -8.18 -8.79
N VAL A 37 13.30 -7.26 -9.29
CA VAL A 37 13.64 -5.84 -9.47
C VAL A 37 12.89 -4.94 -8.46
N PRO A 38 13.28 -3.66 -8.28
CA PRO A 38 12.52 -2.71 -7.47
C PRO A 38 11.06 -2.58 -7.94
N ARG A 39 10.13 -2.37 -7.00
CA ARG A 39 8.70 -2.20 -7.33
C ARG A 39 8.51 -0.93 -8.16
N PRO A 40 7.88 -1.00 -9.36
CA PRO A 40 7.67 0.19 -10.18
C PRO A 40 6.53 1.07 -9.63
N PRO A 41 6.52 2.38 -9.94
CA PRO A 41 5.36 3.20 -9.70
C PRO A 41 4.15 2.66 -10.48
N GLN A 42 2.94 2.85 -9.94
CA GLN A 42 1.73 2.63 -10.73
C GLN A 42 1.49 3.84 -11.63
N PHE A 43 1.66 3.67 -12.94
CA PHE A 43 1.28 4.71 -13.91
C PHE A 43 -0.23 4.73 -14.10
N VAL A 44 -0.82 5.93 -14.12
CA VAL A 44 -2.20 6.19 -14.54
C VAL A 44 -2.12 7.22 -15.67
N LEU A 45 -2.49 6.80 -16.89
CA LEU A 45 -2.32 7.58 -18.11
C LEU A 45 -3.70 8.02 -18.63
N LEU A 46 -3.98 9.31 -18.52
CA LEU A 46 -5.25 9.87 -18.99
C LEU A 46 -5.10 10.46 -20.38
N SER A 47 -6.03 10.12 -21.25
CA SER A 47 -6.03 10.57 -22.64
C SER A 47 -7.40 11.02 -23.10
N TYR A 48 -7.45 12.11 -23.86
CA TYR A 48 -8.69 12.61 -24.45
C TYR A 48 -8.54 12.76 -25.96
N ASP A 49 -9.35 11.99 -26.69
CA ASP A 49 -9.32 11.93 -28.14
C ASP A 49 -10.07 13.11 -28.77
N ASN A 50 -9.72 13.37 -30.04
CA ASN A 50 -10.14 14.49 -30.87
C ASN A 50 -9.64 15.87 -30.44
N ALA A 51 -9.69 16.17 -29.15
CA ALA A 51 -9.22 17.42 -28.54
C ALA A 51 -9.62 18.70 -29.29
N GLY A 52 -10.84 18.74 -29.86
CA GLY A 52 -11.33 19.87 -30.68
C GLY A 52 -12.20 20.89 -29.93
N ASN A 53 -12.65 20.55 -28.72
CA ASN A 53 -13.60 21.36 -27.94
C ASN A 53 -12.88 22.11 -26.81
N TYR A 54 -12.51 23.37 -27.04
CA TYR A 54 -11.71 24.14 -26.09
C TYR A 54 -12.36 24.36 -24.72
N PRO A 55 -13.71 24.56 -24.58
CA PRO A 55 -14.34 24.61 -23.26
C PRO A 55 -14.11 23.33 -22.44
N ILE A 56 -14.20 22.16 -23.08
CA ILE A 56 -13.96 20.88 -22.41
C ILE A 56 -12.47 20.69 -22.11
N VAL A 57 -11.57 21.06 -23.03
CA VAL A 57 -10.12 21.06 -22.76
C VAL A 57 -9.80 21.89 -21.52
N ASN A 58 -10.38 23.10 -21.39
CA ASN A 58 -10.19 23.97 -20.23
C ASN A 58 -10.76 23.35 -18.94
N ARG A 59 -11.93 22.70 -19.00
CA ARG A 59 -12.49 21.96 -17.86
C ARG A 59 -11.55 20.85 -17.40
N LEU A 60 -11.00 20.08 -18.34
CA LEU A 60 -10.10 18.95 -18.05
C LEU A 60 -8.76 19.42 -17.48
N ARG A 61 -8.21 20.53 -17.97
CA ARG A 61 -7.03 21.19 -17.37
C ARG A 61 -7.29 21.57 -15.91
N GLY A 62 -8.45 22.15 -15.62
CA GLY A 62 -8.85 22.47 -14.24
C GLY A 62 -8.98 21.22 -13.34
N MET A 63 -9.49 20.11 -13.87
CA MET A 63 -9.50 18.82 -13.16
C MET A 63 -8.07 18.33 -12.88
N ALA A 64 -7.18 18.42 -13.87
CA ALA A 64 -5.80 17.98 -13.74
C ALA A 64 -5.02 18.78 -12.69
N ASP A 65 -5.26 20.10 -12.61
CA ASP A 65 -4.69 20.97 -11.59
C ASP A 65 -5.12 20.53 -10.17
N ARG A 66 -6.44 20.33 -9.96
CA ARG A 66 -6.98 19.89 -8.66
C ARG A 66 -6.50 18.50 -8.22
N THR A 67 -6.15 17.64 -9.18
CA THR A 67 -5.79 16.25 -8.93
C THR A 67 -4.28 15.97 -9.06
N ASN A 68 -3.49 17.00 -9.35
CA ASN A 68 -2.06 16.88 -9.66
C ASN A 68 -1.76 15.85 -10.78
N ALA A 69 -2.63 15.78 -11.78
CA ALA A 69 -2.47 14.90 -12.93
C ALA A 69 -1.81 15.63 -14.11
N ARG A 70 -1.22 14.87 -15.03
CA ARG A 70 -0.85 15.34 -16.37
C ARG A 70 -1.62 14.56 -17.42
N LEU A 71 -2.28 15.27 -18.33
CA LEU A 71 -3.17 14.70 -19.34
C LEU A 71 -2.49 14.61 -20.70
N THR A 72 -3.01 13.75 -21.58
CA THR A 72 -2.63 13.68 -22.99
C THR A 72 -3.83 13.97 -23.89
N PHE A 73 -3.75 15.02 -24.70
CA PHE A 73 -4.79 15.39 -25.67
C PHE A 73 -4.39 14.90 -27.05
N PHE A 74 -5.12 13.92 -27.61
CA PHE A 74 -4.90 13.48 -28.98
C PHE A 74 -5.74 14.34 -29.92
N LEU A 75 -5.08 15.27 -30.60
CA LEU A 75 -5.73 16.24 -31.49
C LEU A 75 -5.95 15.67 -32.88
N SER A 76 -7.21 15.66 -33.33
CA SER A 76 -7.54 15.46 -34.74
C SER A 76 -7.31 16.76 -35.52
N GLY A 77 -6.44 16.72 -36.53
CA GLY A 77 -6.00 17.94 -37.25
C GLY A 77 -7.12 18.74 -37.91
N VAL A 78 -8.26 18.10 -38.23
CA VAL A 78 -9.44 18.79 -38.80
C VAL A 78 -10.06 19.85 -37.89
N PHE A 79 -9.82 19.81 -36.57
CA PHE A 79 -10.31 20.86 -35.65
C PHE A 79 -9.47 22.14 -35.67
N LEU A 80 -8.36 22.15 -36.42
CA LEU A 80 -7.59 23.36 -36.72
C LEU A 80 -8.09 24.08 -37.97
N LEU A 81 -9.17 23.58 -38.58
CA LEU A 81 -9.79 24.14 -39.77
C LEU A 81 -11.27 24.35 -39.50
N ASP A 82 -11.85 25.39 -40.09
CA ASP A 82 -13.30 25.50 -40.25
C ASP A 82 -13.76 24.95 -41.61
N VAL A 83 -15.07 25.00 -41.86
CA VAL A 83 -15.67 24.52 -43.10
C VAL A 83 -15.19 25.32 -44.33
N ALA A 84 -14.90 26.61 -44.20
CA ALA A 84 -14.44 27.45 -45.30
C ALA A 84 -13.00 27.09 -45.73
N HIS A 85 -12.17 26.69 -44.78
CA HIS A 85 -10.76 26.33 -45.00
C HIS A 85 -10.54 24.81 -45.14
N ARG A 86 -11.60 24.00 -45.14
CA ARG A 86 -11.51 22.52 -45.13
C ARG A 86 -10.64 21.90 -46.22
N THR A 87 -10.59 22.51 -47.41
CA THR A 87 -9.86 21.96 -48.57
C THR A 87 -8.34 22.04 -48.43
N ILE A 88 -7.82 22.70 -47.38
CA ILE A 88 -6.41 22.61 -46.98
C ILE A 88 -6.05 21.16 -46.65
N TYR A 89 -6.96 20.42 -46.01
CA TYR A 89 -6.77 19.00 -45.74
C TYR A 89 -7.07 18.13 -46.99
N ARG A 90 -6.13 17.24 -47.32
CA ARG A 90 -6.21 16.31 -48.46
C ARG A 90 -6.15 14.86 -47.95
N PRO A 91 -7.29 14.27 -47.57
CA PRO A 91 -7.32 12.90 -47.05
C PRO A 91 -6.89 11.85 -48.06
N PRO A 92 -6.24 10.76 -47.63
CA PRO A 92 -5.99 9.60 -48.50
C PRO A 92 -7.29 9.06 -49.12
N ASP A 93 -7.24 8.76 -50.42
CA ASP A 93 -8.30 8.14 -51.21
C ASP A 93 -9.67 8.86 -51.17
N ARG A 94 -9.67 10.17 -50.90
CA ARG A 94 -10.90 10.97 -50.74
C ARG A 94 -10.72 12.39 -51.29
N SER A 95 -11.85 13.06 -51.57
CA SER A 95 -11.84 14.45 -52.04
C SER A 95 -11.27 15.40 -50.98
N PRO A 96 -10.53 16.46 -51.37
CA PRO A 96 -10.06 17.49 -50.45
C PRO A 96 -11.18 18.03 -49.55
N GLY A 97 -10.89 18.21 -48.26
CA GLY A 97 -11.85 18.66 -47.26
C GLY A 97 -12.89 17.63 -46.82
N SER A 98 -12.68 16.35 -47.11
CA SER A 98 -13.48 15.28 -46.48
C SER A 98 -13.00 15.03 -45.05
N SER A 99 -13.93 14.85 -44.10
CA SER A 99 -13.65 14.49 -42.70
C SER A 99 -14.76 13.57 -42.19
N ALA A 100 -14.41 12.55 -41.39
CA ALA A 100 -15.37 11.65 -40.78
C ALA A 100 -16.08 12.25 -39.55
N ILE A 101 -15.46 13.27 -38.94
CA ILE A 101 -15.91 13.88 -37.68
C ILE A 101 -16.26 15.37 -37.82
N GLY A 102 -16.21 15.89 -39.05
CA GLY A 102 -16.41 17.30 -39.34
C GLY A 102 -15.17 18.16 -39.11
N PHE A 103 -15.41 19.46 -38.95
CA PHE A 103 -14.42 20.52 -38.78
C PHE A 103 -14.76 21.34 -37.53
N GLN A 104 -13.98 22.37 -37.22
CA GLN A 104 -14.21 23.16 -36.03
C GLN A 104 -15.60 23.82 -36.03
N GLY A 105 -16.32 23.61 -34.92
CA GLY A 105 -17.62 24.21 -34.66
C GLY A 105 -17.51 25.54 -33.92
N SER A 106 -18.63 26.26 -33.84
CA SER A 106 -18.78 27.43 -32.99
C SER A 106 -19.03 27.03 -31.53
N TYR A 107 -18.28 27.61 -30.60
CA TYR A 107 -18.49 27.45 -29.16
C TYR A 107 -18.69 28.82 -28.50
N GLU A 108 -19.51 28.87 -27.44
CA GLU A 108 -19.73 30.08 -26.63
C GLU A 108 -20.14 31.33 -27.46
N GLY A 109 -20.92 31.12 -28.53
CA GLY A 109 -21.36 32.20 -29.42
C GLY A 109 -20.28 32.78 -30.34
N ARG A 110 -19.09 32.18 -30.40
CA ARG A 110 -17.97 32.62 -31.25
C ARG A 110 -18.08 32.11 -32.69
N THR A 111 -17.39 32.79 -33.60
CA THR A 111 -17.19 32.26 -34.97
C THR A 111 -16.35 30.98 -34.95
N THR A 112 -16.37 30.21 -36.04
CA THR A 112 -15.54 29.00 -36.17
C THR A 112 -14.05 29.35 -36.16
N GLN A 113 -13.66 30.44 -36.81
CA GLN A 113 -12.28 30.94 -36.82
C GLN A 113 -11.80 31.34 -35.41
N ASP A 114 -12.63 32.08 -34.65
CA ASP A 114 -12.34 32.42 -33.27
C ASP A 114 -12.25 31.18 -32.38
N SER A 115 -13.08 30.16 -32.65
CA SER A 115 -13.07 28.89 -31.94
C SER A 115 -11.81 28.06 -32.24
N VAL A 116 -11.25 28.14 -33.45
CA VAL A 116 -9.91 27.59 -33.75
C VAL A 116 -8.85 28.33 -32.93
N ALA A 117 -8.89 29.67 -32.92
CA ALA A 117 -7.93 30.48 -32.17
C ALA A 117 -7.96 30.20 -30.66
N GLN A 118 -9.16 30.00 -30.08
CA GLN A 118 -9.30 29.60 -28.67
C GLN A 118 -8.79 28.19 -28.42
N LEU A 119 -9.08 27.24 -29.32
CA LEU A 119 -8.58 25.88 -29.19
C LEU A 119 -7.05 25.84 -29.15
N VAL A 120 -6.41 26.54 -30.08
CA VAL A 120 -4.96 26.68 -30.13
C VAL A 120 -4.41 27.24 -28.81
N ARG A 121 -4.98 28.34 -28.30
CA ARG A 121 -4.57 28.92 -27.02
C ARG A 121 -4.75 27.95 -25.85
N SER A 122 -5.86 27.25 -25.80
CA SER A 122 -6.14 26.26 -24.75
C SER A 122 -5.15 25.11 -24.76
N LEU A 123 -4.78 24.60 -25.93
CA LEU A 123 -3.79 23.54 -26.08
C LEU A 123 -2.37 24.02 -25.78
N GLN A 124 -1.99 25.23 -26.20
CA GLN A 124 -0.70 25.83 -25.82
C GLN A 124 -0.59 26.00 -24.30
N ALA A 125 -1.65 26.47 -23.65
CA ALA A 125 -1.68 26.59 -22.20
C ALA A 125 -1.60 25.21 -21.52
N ALA A 126 -2.26 24.20 -22.06
CA ALA A 126 -2.12 22.81 -21.59
C ALA A 126 -0.65 22.35 -21.64
N GLN A 127 0.08 22.66 -22.72
CA GLN A 127 1.49 22.32 -22.84
C GLN A 127 2.37 23.05 -21.82
N MET A 128 2.09 24.33 -21.55
CA MET A 128 2.80 25.09 -20.50
C MET A 128 2.55 24.53 -19.10
N GLU A 129 1.38 23.92 -18.87
CA GLU A 129 1.02 23.21 -17.63
C GLU A 129 1.63 21.80 -17.54
N GLY A 130 2.37 21.38 -18.57
CA GLY A 130 3.03 20.07 -18.63
C GLY A 130 2.12 18.95 -19.17
N HIS A 131 0.98 19.27 -19.76
CA HIS A 131 0.16 18.29 -20.48
C HIS A 131 0.75 18.01 -21.87
N GLU A 132 0.41 16.84 -22.41
CA GLU A 132 0.88 16.38 -23.72
C GLU A 132 -0.17 16.63 -24.80
N VAL A 133 0.26 17.05 -25.99
CA VAL A 133 -0.58 17.10 -27.19
C VAL A 133 0.02 16.13 -28.21
N GLY A 134 -0.72 15.08 -28.52
CA GLY A 134 -0.35 14.04 -29.49
C GLY A 134 -1.22 14.07 -30.74
N SER A 135 -0.84 13.32 -31.77
CA SER A 135 -1.64 13.22 -32.98
C SER A 135 -2.78 12.22 -32.83
N HIS A 136 -3.98 12.62 -33.26
CA HIS A 136 -5.08 11.69 -33.57
C HIS A 136 -5.29 11.54 -35.09
N LEU A 137 -4.21 11.73 -35.85
CA LEU A 137 -4.24 11.92 -37.31
C LEU A 137 -5.14 13.11 -37.69
N VAL A 138 -5.57 13.22 -38.94
CA VAL A 138 -6.29 14.41 -39.42
C VAL A 138 -7.78 14.11 -39.58
N GLY A 139 -8.18 13.23 -40.50
CA GLY A 139 -9.58 13.10 -40.94
C GLY A 139 -10.46 12.09 -40.20
N HIS A 140 -9.90 11.33 -39.26
CA HIS A 140 -10.60 10.36 -38.40
C HIS A 140 -11.36 9.23 -39.16
N PHE A 141 -10.80 8.70 -40.25
CA PHE A 141 -11.46 7.64 -41.05
C PHE A 141 -11.21 6.24 -40.50
N CYS A 142 -12.22 5.59 -39.94
CA CYS A 142 -12.11 4.24 -39.38
C CYS A 142 -12.49 3.15 -40.40
N GLY A 143 -12.09 1.90 -40.12
CA GLY A 143 -12.48 0.72 -40.91
C GLY A 143 -11.68 0.52 -42.20
N ALA A 144 -12.10 -0.46 -43.01
CA ALA A 144 -11.37 -0.93 -44.18
C ALA A 144 -11.16 0.12 -45.28
N THR A 145 -12.07 1.10 -45.41
CA THR A 145 -11.95 2.22 -46.37
C THR A 145 -11.29 3.46 -45.74
N GLY A 146 -10.70 3.29 -44.57
CA GLY A 146 -9.95 4.29 -43.81
C GLY A 146 -8.65 3.68 -43.31
N ILE A 147 -8.25 4.00 -42.08
CA ILE A 147 -7.01 3.54 -41.47
C ILE A 147 -6.83 2.01 -41.46
N GLY A 148 -7.91 1.22 -41.50
CA GLY A 148 -7.84 -0.25 -41.60
C GLY A 148 -7.27 -0.75 -42.92
N GLY A 149 -7.41 0.03 -44.00
CA GLY A 149 -6.87 -0.28 -45.34
C GLY A 149 -5.68 0.58 -45.76
N TRP A 150 -5.27 1.56 -44.95
CA TRP A 150 -4.20 2.48 -45.32
C TRP A 150 -2.83 1.81 -45.36
N THR A 151 -2.04 2.22 -46.35
CA THR A 151 -0.63 1.86 -46.50
C THR A 151 0.26 2.73 -45.60
N ARG A 152 1.50 2.28 -45.36
CA ARG A 152 2.53 3.07 -44.66
C ARG A 152 2.71 4.48 -45.25
N ALA A 153 2.68 4.60 -46.58
CA ALA A 153 2.83 5.90 -47.25
C ALA A 153 1.64 6.84 -46.97
N GLN A 154 0.43 6.31 -46.90
CA GLN A 154 -0.77 7.09 -46.55
C GLN A 154 -0.73 7.54 -45.09
N PHE A 155 -0.30 6.69 -44.16
CA PHE A 155 -0.06 7.11 -42.77
C PHE A 155 1.01 8.19 -42.66
N ALA A 156 2.12 8.07 -43.40
CA ALA A 156 3.17 9.09 -43.41
C ALA A 156 2.67 10.43 -43.98
N ALA A 157 1.87 10.40 -45.06
CA ALA A 157 1.26 11.60 -45.63
C ALA A 157 0.24 12.25 -44.67
N GLU A 158 -0.55 11.45 -43.96
CA GLU A 158 -1.49 11.94 -42.95
C GLU A 158 -0.76 12.63 -41.78
N LEU A 159 0.34 12.04 -41.28
CA LEU A 159 1.17 12.63 -40.22
C LEU A 159 1.86 13.92 -40.69
N ALA A 160 2.33 13.97 -41.94
CA ALA A 160 2.91 15.18 -42.51
C ALA A 160 1.89 16.31 -42.61
N GLN A 161 0.65 16.01 -43.01
CA GLN A 161 -0.44 16.98 -43.01
C GLN A 161 -0.79 17.43 -41.59
N TRP A 162 -0.83 16.52 -40.62
CA TRP A 162 -1.05 16.88 -39.22
C TRP A 162 0.02 17.87 -38.73
N ALA A 163 1.30 17.58 -38.98
CA ALA A 163 2.40 18.46 -38.60
C ALA A 163 2.33 19.84 -39.27
N SER A 164 1.94 19.89 -40.55
CA SER A 164 1.72 21.16 -41.25
C SER A 164 0.55 21.94 -40.66
N LEU A 165 -0.57 21.28 -40.35
CA LEU A 165 -1.74 21.94 -39.76
C LEU A 165 -1.43 22.53 -38.39
N THR A 166 -0.70 21.81 -37.53
CA THR A 166 -0.30 22.32 -36.20
C THR A 166 0.77 23.41 -36.28
N GLY A 167 1.71 23.27 -37.23
CA GLY A 167 2.82 24.21 -37.41
C GLY A 167 2.42 25.53 -38.08
N ASP A 168 1.35 25.53 -38.87
CA ASP A 168 0.95 26.64 -39.72
C ASP A 168 -0.49 27.13 -39.49
N VAL A 169 -1.13 26.76 -38.38
CA VAL A 169 -2.54 27.10 -38.11
C VAL A 169 -2.83 28.59 -38.23
N ASP A 170 -1.93 29.47 -37.75
CA ASP A 170 -2.08 30.92 -37.87
C ASP A 170 -2.21 31.36 -39.34
N ARG A 171 -1.36 30.82 -40.21
CA ARG A 171 -1.39 31.11 -41.64
C ARG A 171 -2.62 30.51 -42.31
N ASN A 172 -2.94 29.26 -41.99
CA ASN A 172 -4.04 28.52 -42.60
C ASN A 172 -5.41 29.14 -42.27
N MET A 173 -5.54 29.73 -41.08
CA MET A 173 -6.78 30.31 -40.56
C MET A 173 -6.75 31.83 -40.47
N GLY A 174 -5.71 32.51 -40.95
CA GLY A 174 -5.60 33.98 -40.90
C GLY A 174 -5.63 34.56 -39.48
N LEU A 175 -5.02 33.88 -38.51
CA LEU A 175 -4.98 34.32 -37.10
C LEU A 175 -3.81 35.28 -36.85
N ALA A 176 -3.95 36.13 -35.82
CA ALA A 176 -2.83 36.97 -35.36
C ALA A 176 -1.66 36.10 -34.86
N SER A 177 -0.42 36.50 -35.18
CA SER A 177 0.80 35.75 -34.87
C SER A 177 0.88 35.35 -33.40
N GLY A 178 1.05 34.05 -33.12
CA GLY A 178 1.21 33.51 -31.76
C GLY A 178 0.48 32.19 -31.50
N GLY A 179 -0.32 31.69 -32.43
CA GLY A 179 -1.06 30.43 -32.34
C GLY A 179 -0.33 29.21 -32.91
N VAL A 180 1.00 29.22 -33.01
CA VAL A 180 1.72 28.00 -33.42
C VAL A 180 1.67 26.96 -32.29
N LEU A 181 1.07 25.80 -32.55
CA LEU A 181 1.18 24.61 -31.70
C LEU A 181 2.55 23.95 -31.95
N ARG A 182 3.61 24.49 -31.34
CA ARG A 182 4.99 23.94 -31.43
C ARG A 182 5.18 22.73 -30.51
N ALA A 183 4.27 21.76 -30.59
CA ALA A 183 4.47 20.47 -29.93
C ALA A 183 5.48 19.65 -30.76
N PRO A 184 6.64 19.23 -30.24
CA PRO A 184 7.34 18.12 -30.86
C PRO A 184 6.38 16.93 -30.80
N LEU A 185 6.02 16.39 -31.96
CA LEU A 185 5.12 15.24 -32.07
C LEU A 185 5.81 14.01 -31.47
N ARG A 186 5.46 13.66 -30.23
CA ARG A 186 6.09 12.55 -29.48
C ARG A 186 5.32 11.24 -29.58
N GLY A 187 4.04 11.28 -29.93
CA GLY A 187 3.22 10.08 -30.12
C GLY A 187 1.82 10.39 -30.61
N GLY A 188 1.02 9.33 -30.74
CA GLY A 188 -0.34 9.46 -31.25
C GLY A 188 -1.20 8.24 -30.99
N ARG A 189 -2.48 8.39 -31.34
CA ARG A 189 -3.49 7.34 -31.32
C ARG A 189 -4.21 7.34 -32.65
N THR A 190 -4.40 6.18 -33.26
CA THR A 190 -5.17 6.05 -34.48
C THR A 190 -6.67 6.17 -34.16
N PRO A 191 -7.46 6.77 -35.06
CA PRO A 191 -8.92 6.87 -34.90
C PRO A 191 -9.57 5.51 -34.60
N CYS A 192 -10.57 5.48 -33.72
CA CYS A 192 -11.30 4.24 -33.36
C CYS A 192 -10.44 3.07 -32.82
N LEU A 193 -9.18 3.31 -32.42
CA LEU A 193 -8.23 2.24 -32.03
C LEU A 193 -8.05 1.17 -33.12
N ASP A 194 -8.12 1.58 -34.40
CA ASP A 194 -8.09 0.69 -35.56
C ASP A 194 -6.88 1.00 -36.48
N GLY A 195 -6.61 0.13 -37.45
CA GLY A 195 -5.49 0.23 -38.38
C GLY A 195 -4.51 -0.92 -38.29
N ASN A 196 -3.83 -1.20 -39.41
CA ASN A 196 -2.83 -2.26 -39.48
C ASN A 196 -1.48 -1.79 -38.86
N PRO A 197 -1.02 -2.37 -37.73
CA PRO A 197 0.20 -1.90 -37.07
C PRO A 197 1.49 -2.17 -37.86
N ASP A 198 1.48 -3.10 -38.81
CA ASP A 198 2.59 -3.26 -39.77
C ASP A 198 2.73 -2.08 -40.73
N GLN A 199 1.65 -1.30 -40.92
CA GLN A 199 1.65 -0.11 -41.77
C GLN A 199 1.92 1.15 -40.96
N TYR A 200 1.19 1.36 -39.87
CA TYR A 200 1.25 2.65 -39.16
C TYR A 200 2.46 2.76 -38.20
N LEU A 201 2.92 1.68 -37.53
CA LEU A 201 4.06 1.80 -36.61
C LEU A 201 5.36 2.21 -37.30
N PRO A 202 5.72 1.66 -38.48
CA PRO A 202 6.88 2.14 -39.24
C PRO A 202 6.72 3.56 -39.80
N ALA A 203 5.48 4.02 -40.02
CA ALA A 203 5.20 5.42 -40.39
C ALA A 203 5.38 6.35 -39.18
N PHE A 204 4.89 5.95 -38.00
CA PHE A 204 5.03 6.66 -36.74
C PHE A 204 6.52 6.81 -36.39
N ALA A 205 7.28 5.71 -36.45
CA ALA A 205 8.74 5.73 -36.24
C ALA A 205 9.44 6.67 -37.23
N GLY A 206 9.08 6.61 -38.52
CA GLY A 206 9.64 7.48 -39.55
C GLY A 206 9.33 8.97 -39.37
N ALA A 207 8.23 9.29 -38.69
CA ALA A 207 7.86 10.65 -38.30
C ALA A 207 8.41 11.06 -36.91
N GLY A 208 9.22 10.21 -36.27
CA GLY A 208 9.86 10.48 -34.97
C GLY A 208 8.98 10.25 -33.74
N LEU A 209 7.80 9.63 -33.89
CA LEU A 209 6.95 9.29 -32.76
C LEU A 209 7.60 8.18 -31.92
N ARG A 210 7.53 8.34 -30.61
CA ARG A 210 8.09 7.43 -29.61
C ARG A 210 7.06 6.43 -29.09
N PHE A 211 5.77 6.76 -29.18
CA PHE A 211 4.70 5.85 -28.77
C PHE A 211 3.46 5.87 -29.67
N ASP A 212 2.73 4.76 -29.59
CA ASP A 212 1.40 4.51 -30.14
C ASP A 212 0.46 4.18 -28.97
N ALA A 213 -0.68 4.86 -28.86
CA ALA A 213 -1.70 4.60 -27.85
C ALA A 213 -2.97 3.95 -28.42
N SER A 214 -2.86 3.28 -29.58
CA SER A 214 -4.00 2.70 -30.31
C SER A 214 -4.32 1.26 -29.93
N GLY A 215 -3.54 0.65 -29.04
CA GLY A 215 -3.73 -0.74 -28.65
C GLY A 215 -5.02 -0.96 -27.85
N VAL A 216 -5.45 -2.22 -27.82
CA VAL A 216 -6.38 -2.77 -26.84
C VAL A 216 -5.69 -3.94 -26.18
N ARG A 217 -5.76 -4.02 -24.84
CA ARG A 217 -5.05 -5.05 -24.08
C ARG A 217 -5.84 -5.54 -22.88
N GLN A 218 -5.39 -6.65 -22.31
CA GLN A 218 -5.84 -7.05 -20.99
C GLN A 218 -5.27 -6.11 -19.93
N LEU A 219 -6.01 -5.91 -18.85
CA LEU A 219 -5.68 -4.95 -17.80
C LEU A 219 -4.25 -5.11 -17.22
N ASN A 220 -3.76 -6.35 -17.11
CA ASN A 220 -2.43 -6.68 -16.58
C ASN A 220 -1.31 -6.73 -17.63
N GLN A 221 -1.55 -6.37 -18.90
CA GLN A 221 -0.49 -6.40 -19.92
C GLN A 221 0.26 -5.08 -19.95
N TRP A 222 1.59 -5.11 -19.94
CA TRP A 222 2.37 -3.87 -20.09
C TRP A 222 2.48 -3.44 -21.56
N PRO A 223 2.83 -2.16 -21.82
CA PRO A 223 3.25 -1.71 -23.14
C PRO A 223 4.41 -2.54 -23.69
N VAL A 224 4.43 -2.69 -25.02
CA VAL A 224 5.48 -3.44 -25.74
C VAL A 224 6.10 -2.57 -26.82
N GLN A 225 7.39 -2.76 -27.11
CA GLN A 225 8.04 -2.03 -28.19
C GLN A 225 7.91 -2.80 -29.51
N ARG A 226 7.52 -2.10 -30.59
CA ARG A 226 7.48 -2.64 -31.96
C ARG A 226 7.90 -1.56 -32.95
N SER A 227 8.81 -1.91 -33.86
CA SER A 227 9.36 -0.96 -34.85
C SER A 227 9.97 0.30 -34.23
N GLY A 228 10.56 0.19 -33.03
CA GLY A 228 11.13 1.32 -32.28
C GLY A 228 10.10 2.20 -31.54
N VAL A 229 8.81 1.89 -31.63
CA VAL A 229 7.71 2.65 -31.01
C VAL A 229 7.12 1.85 -29.84
N TRP A 230 6.95 2.50 -28.69
CA TRP A 230 6.24 1.91 -27.55
C TRP A 230 4.74 1.86 -27.80
N ARG A 231 4.16 0.67 -27.71
CA ARG A 231 2.74 0.45 -27.97
C ARG A 231 1.98 0.27 -26.66
N PHE A 232 1.21 1.29 -26.32
CA PHE A 232 0.23 1.32 -25.24
C PHE A 232 -1.12 0.83 -25.73
N GLY A 233 -2.05 0.56 -24.80
CA GLY A 233 -3.40 0.20 -25.16
C GLY A 233 -4.42 0.35 -24.05
N VAL A 234 -5.61 0.80 -24.41
CA VAL A 234 -6.72 0.95 -23.47
C VAL A 234 -7.11 -0.43 -22.94
N PRO A 235 -7.07 -0.64 -21.61
CA PRO A 235 -7.31 -1.94 -21.03
C PRO A 235 -8.80 -2.29 -21.07
N VAL A 236 -9.06 -3.59 -21.25
CA VAL A 236 -10.36 -4.20 -20.97
C VAL A 236 -10.56 -4.30 -19.47
N VAL A 237 -11.66 -3.77 -18.95
CA VAL A 237 -12.05 -3.77 -17.54
C VAL A 237 -13.38 -4.47 -17.31
N THR A 238 -13.54 -5.04 -16.12
CA THR A 238 -14.78 -5.68 -15.69
C THR A 238 -15.69 -4.65 -15.02
N PRO A 239 -16.91 -4.41 -15.52
CA PRO A 239 -17.81 -3.43 -14.93
C PRO A 239 -18.23 -3.81 -13.50
N PHE A 240 -18.38 -2.81 -12.64
CA PHE A 240 -18.91 -2.98 -11.29
C PHE A 240 -20.34 -3.54 -11.34
N GLY A 241 -20.59 -4.60 -10.57
CA GLY A 241 -21.83 -5.40 -10.65
C GLY A 241 -21.79 -6.55 -11.69
N GLY A 242 -20.68 -6.72 -12.40
CA GLY A 242 -20.45 -7.82 -13.33
C GLY A 242 -21.00 -7.60 -14.76
N GLY A 243 -20.89 -8.65 -15.58
CA GLY A 243 -21.31 -8.69 -16.98
C GLY A 243 -20.17 -8.54 -17.99
N THR A 244 -20.51 -8.33 -19.27
CA THR A 244 -19.51 -8.31 -20.36
C THR A 244 -18.44 -7.24 -20.14
N PRO A 245 -17.15 -7.57 -20.22
CA PRO A 245 -16.07 -6.58 -20.13
C PRO A 245 -16.20 -5.47 -21.17
N LEU A 246 -15.65 -4.30 -20.85
CA LEU A 246 -15.62 -3.12 -21.72
C LEU A 246 -14.25 -2.44 -21.64
N LEU A 247 -13.92 -1.58 -22.60
CA LEU A 247 -12.72 -0.76 -22.48
C LEU A 247 -12.90 0.31 -21.40
N ALA A 248 -11.80 0.68 -20.74
CA ALA A 248 -11.72 1.85 -19.86
C ALA A 248 -11.79 3.17 -20.65
N ALA A 249 -12.88 3.35 -21.39
CA ALA A 249 -13.14 4.48 -22.26
C ALA A 249 -14.59 4.97 -22.13
N ASP A 250 -14.79 6.28 -22.00
CA ASP A 250 -16.12 6.90 -21.84
C ASP A 250 -17.18 6.42 -22.85
N TYR A 251 -16.81 6.28 -24.13
CA TYR A 251 -17.68 5.80 -25.19
C TYR A 251 -18.18 4.38 -24.92
N ASN A 252 -17.33 3.49 -24.41
CA ASN A 252 -17.70 2.12 -24.09
C ASN A 252 -18.65 2.05 -22.89
N PHE A 253 -18.51 2.94 -21.92
CA PHE A 253 -19.49 3.10 -20.85
C PHE A 253 -20.83 3.62 -21.40
N MET A 254 -20.82 4.65 -22.25
CA MET A 254 -22.03 5.19 -22.89
C MET A 254 -22.76 4.14 -23.73
N VAL A 255 -22.05 3.37 -24.56
CA VAL A 255 -22.64 2.30 -25.38
C VAL A 255 -23.31 1.24 -24.51
N ARG A 256 -22.67 0.89 -23.39
CA ARG A 256 -23.18 -0.15 -22.49
C ARG A 256 -24.40 0.32 -21.71
N TYR A 257 -24.37 1.57 -21.26
CA TYR A 257 -25.25 2.04 -20.20
C TYR A 257 -26.28 3.09 -20.64
N GLY A 258 -26.18 3.55 -21.88
CA GLY A 258 -26.94 4.69 -22.37
C GLY A 258 -26.26 6.02 -22.03
N ASP A 259 -26.71 7.08 -22.69
CA ASP A 259 -26.11 8.42 -22.63
C ASP A 259 -26.69 9.29 -21.49
N THR A 260 -27.29 8.66 -20.48
CA THR A 260 -27.83 9.35 -19.30
C THR A 260 -26.86 9.24 -18.13
N GLY A 261 -26.54 10.40 -17.55
CA GLY A 261 -25.66 10.55 -16.40
C GLY A 261 -26.35 10.51 -15.04
N GLY A 262 -25.82 11.29 -14.10
CA GLY A 262 -26.31 11.43 -12.73
C GLY A 262 -25.52 10.62 -11.69
N PRO A 263 -25.79 10.82 -10.38
CA PRO A 263 -24.95 10.29 -9.29
C PRO A 263 -24.78 8.77 -9.30
N ALA A 264 -25.83 8.02 -9.66
CA ALA A 264 -25.75 6.56 -9.75
C ALA A 264 -24.83 6.09 -10.90
N ARG A 265 -24.82 6.83 -12.02
CA ARG A 265 -23.91 6.55 -13.15
C ARG A 265 -22.47 6.85 -12.75
N VAL A 266 -22.23 7.99 -12.11
CA VAL A 266 -20.92 8.37 -11.57
C VAL A 266 -20.38 7.28 -10.65
N GLU A 267 -21.18 6.83 -9.68
CA GLU A 267 -20.78 5.78 -8.74
C GLU A 267 -20.44 4.46 -9.43
N GLN A 268 -21.23 4.06 -10.44
CA GLN A 268 -20.97 2.82 -11.19
C GLN A 268 -19.67 2.89 -12.00
N ILE A 269 -19.41 4.01 -12.68
CA ILE A 269 -18.18 4.22 -13.44
C ILE A 269 -17.00 4.25 -12.47
N TYR A 270 -17.07 5.07 -11.41
CA TYR A 270 -16.03 5.21 -10.40
C TYR A 270 -15.63 3.86 -9.81
N ARG A 271 -16.59 3.03 -9.38
CA ARG A 271 -16.28 1.71 -8.82
C ARG A 271 -15.63 0.76 -9.83
N THR A 272 -16.00 0.86 -11.10
CA THR A 272 -15.38 0.08 -12.17
C THR A 272 -13.91 0.48 -12.34
N LEU A 273 -13.64 1.78 -12.47
CA LEU A 273 -12.29 2.30 -12.65
C LEU A 273 -11.43 2.07 -11.39
N ARG A 274 -12.01 2.22 -10.20
CA ARG A 274 -11.35 1.96 -8.92
C ARG A 274 -10.95 0.50 -8.77
N ALA A 275 -11.84 -0.44 -9.12
CA ALA A 275 -11.52 -1.86 -9.10
C ALA A 275 -10.39 -2.21 -10.09
N ALA A 276 -10.41 -1.60 -11.28
CA ALA A 276 -9.32 -1.77 -12.25
C ALA A 276 -7.99 -1.25 -11.71
N PHE A 277 -7.98 -0.07 -11.10
CA PHE A 277 -6.81 0.50 -10.43
C PHE A 277 -6.29 -0.43 -9.32
N ASP A 278 -7.16 -0.85 -8.39
CA ASP A 278 -6.75 -1.70 -7.26
C ASP A 278 -6.15 -3.03 -7.76
N GLN A 279 -6.68 -3.59 -8.86
CA GLN A 279 -6.15 -4.81 -9.49
C GLN A 279 -4.74 -4.63 -10.04
N VAL A 280 -4.46 -3.57 -10.81
CA VAL A 280 -3.10 -3.35 -11.35
C VAL A 280 -2.12 -2.89 -10.27
N TYR A 281 -2.61 -2.10 -9.30
CA TYR A 281 -1.81 -1.56 -8.21
C TYR A 281 -1.36 -2.66 -7.23
N ALA A 282 -2.21 -3.65 -6.97
CA ALA A 282 -1.88 -4.84 -6.18
C ALA A 282 -1.17 -5.92 -7.02
N GLY A 283 -1.34 -5.90 -8.33
CA GLY A 283 -0.78 -6.87 -9.27
C GLY A 283 0.58 -6.46 -9.83
N ASN A 284 0.75 -6.67 -11.14
CA ASN A 284 2.01 -6.45 -11.83
C ASN A 284 2.28 -5.00 -12.23
N ARG A 285 1.53 -4.02 -11.71
CA ARG A 285 1.74 -2.58 -11.91
C ARG A 285 1.73 -2.13 -13.38
N ALA A 286 1.09 -2.90 -14.25
CA ALA A 286 0.86 -2.46 -15.63
C ALA A 286 0.20 -1.07 -15.62
N PRO A 287 0.62 -0.12 -16.49
CA PRO A 287 0.00 1.19 -16.58
C PRO A 287 -1.52 1.07 -16.70
N LEU A 288 -2.28 1.93 -16.02
CA LEU A 288 -3.72 2.03 -16.19
C LEU A 288 -4.02 3.16 -17.18
N GLU A 289 -4.49 2.83 -18.38
CA GLU A 289 -4.88 3.83 -19.37
C GLU A 289 -6.37 4.11 -19.25
N LEU A 290 -6.73 5.39 -19.08
CA LEU A 290 -8.11 5.86 -19.08
C LEU A 290 -8.30 6.76 -20.31
N ALA A 291 -9.24 6.40 -21.16
CA ALA A 291 -9.54 7.13 -22.38
C ALA A 291 -10.87 7.89 -22.26
N GLY A 292 -10.89 9.09 -22.80
CA GLY A 292 -12.09 9.88 -22.96
C GLY A 292 -12.10 10.61 -24.29
N HIS A 293 -13.16 11.36 -24.55
CA HIS A 293 -13.25 12.28 -25.67
C HIS A 293 -13.39 13.70 -25.14
N THR A 294 -13.09 14.74 -25.92
CA THR A 294 -13.51 16.11 -25.58
C THR A 294 -14.95 16.36 -26.01
N THR A 295 -15.86 15.48 -25.63
CA THR A 295 -17.31 15.56 -25.89
C THR A 295 -18.03 15.17 -24.61
N VAL A 296 -19.13 15.85 -24.27
CA VAL A 296 -19.92 15.50 -23.08
C VAL A 296 -20.77 14.27 -23.43
N LEU A 297 -20.44 13.14 -22.80
CA LEU A 297 -21.22 11.91 -22.82
C LEU A 297 -21.76 11.64 -21.41
N MET A 298 -22.91 10.98 -21.31
CA MET A 298 -23.55 10.60 -20.04
C MET A 298 -23.66 11.79 -19.08
N ASP A 299 -24.06 12.96 -19.58
CA ASP A 299 -24.13 14.23 -18.83
C ASP A 299 -22.85 14.60 -18.06
N GLY A 300 -21.68 14.08 -18.47
CA GLY A 300 -20.40 14.33 -17.81
C GLY A 300 -20.06 13.36 -16.67
N ALA A 301 -20.86 12.30 -16.46
CA ALA A 301 -20.67 11.35 -15.36
C ALA A 301 -19.31 10.64 -15.39
N TYR A 302 -18.73 10.44 -16.58
CA TYR A 302 -17.41 9.84 -16.71
C TYR A 302 -16.30 10.77 -16.17
N TYR A 303 -16.33 12.06 -16.51
CA TYR A 303 -15.37 13.04 -15.99
C TYR A 303 -15.44 13.16 -14.47
N GLU A 304 -16.65 13.14 -13.89
CA GLU A 304 -16.82 13.20 -12.44
C GLU A 304 -16.28 11.94 -11.75
N ALA A 305 -16.49 10.77 -12.36
CA ALA A 305 -15.94 9.51 -11.86
C ALA A 305 -14.41 9.46 -11.95
N GLU A 306 -13.83 9.96 -13.05
CA GLU A 306 -12.39 10.11 -13.21
C GLU A 306 -11.83 11.07 -12.16
N GLU A 307 -12.37 12.29 -12.04
CA GLU A 307 -11.91 13.29 -11.08
C GLU A 307 -11.88 12.74 -9.64
N ARG A 308 -12.94 12.01 -9.25
CA ARG A 308 -12.99 11.35 -7.95
C ARG A 308 -11.88 10.30 -7.80
N LEU A 309 -11.68 9.43 -8.79
CA LEU A 309 -10.62 8.43 -8.74
C LEU A 309 -9.24 9.10 -8.61
N LEU A 310 -8.96 10.10 -9.45
CA LEU A 310 -7.67 10.80 -9.47
C LEU A 310 -7.38 11.49 -8.14
N SER A 311 -8.38 12.11 -7.53
CA SER A 311 -8.26 12.75 -6.21
C SER A 311 -7.80 11.76 -5.12
N GLU A 312 -8.11 10.47 -5.27
CA GLU A 312 -7.76 9.40 -4.32
C GLU A 312 -6.45 8.67 -4.65
N VAL A 313 -6.04 8.65 -5.92
CA VAL A 313 -4.89 7.83 -6.36
C VAL A 313 -3.67 8.66 -6.75
N CYS A 314 -3.84 9.85 -7.35
CA CYS A 314 -2.73 10.68 -7.81
C CYS A 314 -1.96 11.36 -6.66
N THR A 315 -2.51 11.35 -5.45
CA THR A 315 -1.87 11.83 -4.22
C THR A 315 -0.98 10.77 -3.55
N ARG A 316 -0.99 9.53 -4.02
CA ARG A 316 -0.18 8.44 -3.44
C ARG A 316 1.28 8.54 -3.92
N PRO A 317 2.26 8.32 -3.03
CA PRO A 317 3.68 8.53 -3.34
C PRO A 317 4.23 7.58 -4.41
N ASP A 318 3.62 6.41 -4.58
CA ASP A 318 4.02 5.38 -5.54
C ASP A 318 3.09 5.29 -6.77
N VAL A 319 2.25 6.31 -6.99
CA VAL A 319 1.41 6.47 -8.19
C VAL A 319 1.91 7.65 -9.01
N ARG A 320 1.93 7.49 -10.33
CA ARG A 320 2.30 8.55 -11.28
C ARG A 320 1.16 8.79 -12.27
N CYS A 321 0.41 9.86 -12.03
CA CYS A 321 -0.59 10.36 -12.99
C CYS A 321 0.09 11.25 -14.01
N SER A 322 0.66 10.63 -15.05
CA SER A 322 1.61 11.25 -15.98
C SER A 322 1.12 11.24 -17.43
N THR A 323 1.86 11.93 -18.30
CA THR A 323 1.75 11.82 -19.76
C THR A 323 2.31 10.50 -20.27
N TYR A 324 2.01 10.14 -21.53
CA TYR A 324 2.59 8.95 -22.18
C TYR A 324 4.09 9.15 -22.41
N SER A 325 4.53 10.35 -22.80
CA SER A 325 5.95 10.66 -22.97
C SER A 325 6.79 10.47 -21.70
N GLU A 326 6.25 10.83 -20.54
CA GLU A 326 6.91 10.59 -19.25
C GLU A 326 6.99 9.09 -18.93
N ALA A 327 5.93 8.34 -19.22
CA ALA A 327 5.92 6.88 -19.07
C ALA A 327 6.93 6.21 -20.01
N VAL A 328 7.02 6.64 -21.28
CA VAL A 328 8.04 6.18 -22.25
C VAL A 328 9.44 6.45 -21.73
N THR A 329 9.70 7.65 -21.22
CA THR A 329 11.02 8.01 -20.68
C THR A 329 11.40 7.09 -19.53
N TRP A 330 10.44 6.76 -18.66
CA TRP A 330 10.66 5.80 -17.59
C TRP A 330 10.88 4.37 -18.12
N LEU A 331 10.10 3.93 -19.11
CA LEU A 331 10.24 2.60 -19.73
C LEU A 331 11.62 2.43 -20.39
N ASP A 332 12.13 3.46 -21.07
CA ASP A 332 13.47 3.41 -21.67
C ASP A 332 14.57 3.26 -20.62
N GLN A 333 14.42 3.94 -19.47
CA GLN A 333 15.38 3.88 -18.36
C GLN A 333 15.39 2.51 -17.66
N HIS A 334 14.34 1.70 -17.83
CA HIS A 334 14.17 0.39 -17.18
C HIS A 334 13.98 -0.74 -18.20
N ALA A 335 14.47 -0.55 -19.43
CA ALA A 335 14.27 -1.50 -20.52
C ALA A 335 14.88 -2.89 -20.22
N ASP A 336 15.99 -2.93 -19.50
CA ASP A 336 16.65 -4.14 -19.00
C ASP A 336 15.83 -4.89 -17.95
N GLN A 337 15.01 -4.18 -17.17
CA GLN A 337 14.15 -4.73 -16.11
C GLN A 337 12.76 -5.14 -16.61
N LEU A 338 12.39 -4.74 -17.83
CA LEU A 338 11.04 -4.91 -18.37
C LEU A 338 10.52 -6.35 -18.33
N PRO A 339 11.29 -7.41 -18.65
CA PRO A 339 10.81 -8.79 -18.52
C PRO A 339 10.40 -9.14 -17.09
N SER A 340 11.18 -8.69 -16.09
CA SER A 340 10.83 -8.87 -14.67
C SER A 340 9.58 -8.07 -14.29
N LEU A 341 9.48 -6.81 -14.73
CA LEU A 341 8.33 -5.94 -14.48
C LEU A 341 7.03 -6.53 -15.06
N GLN A 342 7.08 -6.99 -16.31
CA GLN A 342 5.98 -7.63 -17.01
C GLN A 342 5.50 -8.90 -16.30
N ALA A 343 6.44 -9.72 -15.83
CA ALA A 343 6.16 -10.93 -15.06
C ALA A 343 5.67 -10.65 -13.62
N GLY A 344 5.68 -9.39 -13.17
CA GLY A 344 5.42 -9.06 -11.77
C GLY A 344 6.55 -9.52 -10.82
N ALA A 345 7.72 -9.86 -11.36
CA ALA A 345 8.92 -10.27 -10.61
C ALA A 345 9.66 -9.04 -10.07
N PHE A 346 8.96 -8.24 -9.28
CA PHE A 346 9.50 -7.21 -8.43
C PHE A 346 9.03 -7.46 -7.01
N SER A 347 9.52 -6.69 -6.03
CA SER A 347 9.01 -6.79 -4.66
C SER A 347 7.48 -6.61 -4.64
N GLN A 348 6.74 -7.73 -4.63
CA GLN A 348 5.28 -7.78 -4.45
C GLN A 348 4.91 -7.36 -3.03
N VAL A 349 5.84 -7.52 -2.11
CA VAL A 349 5.86 -6.84 -0.82
C VAL A 349 6.05 -5.36 -1.14
N ALA A 350 4.97 -4.60 -1.09
CA ALA A 350 5.07 -3.15 -1.05
C ALA A 350 6.11 -2.79 0.02
N ALA A 351 7.10 -1.97 -0.32
CA ALA A 351 7.61 -1.07 0.72
C ALA A 351 6.35 -0.42 1.31
N PRO A 352 6.12 -0.48 2.63
CA PRO A 352 4.86 -0.04 3.21
C PRO A 352 4.55 1.38 2.72
N VAL A 353 3.46 1.49 1.96
CA VAL A 353 2.90 2.77 1.54
C VAL A 353 2.08 3.27 2.74
N PRO A 354 2.36 4.47 3.25
CA PRO A 354 1.50 5.10 4.23
C PRO A 354 0.07 5.20 3.66
N GLY A 355 -0.93 4.60 4.33
CA GLY A 355 -2.35 4.80 4.00
C GLY A 355 -3.18 3.60 3.55
N ALA A 356 -2.81 2.36 3.92
CA ALA A 356 -3.64 1.20 3.64
C ALA A 356 -3.70 0.23 4.83
N HIS A 357 -4.92 -0.24 5.13
CA HIS A 357 -5.09 -1.37 6.02
C HIS A 357 -4.49 -2.62 5.35
N VAL A 358 -3.63 -3.33 6.08
CA VAL A 358 -3.10 -4.63 5.71
C VAL A 358 -4.25 -5.62 5.60
N ALA A 359 -4.36 -6.34 4.49
CA ALA A 359 -5.50 -7.23 4.22
C ALA A 359 -5.54 -8.42 5.21
N ALA A 360 -6.74 -8.92 5.50
CA ALA A 360 -6.91 -10.15 6.26
C ALA A 360 -6.31 -11.34 5.50
N GLY A 361 -5.61 -12.22 6.21
CA GLY A 361 -4.93 -13.39 5.66
C GLY A 361 -3.60 -13.08 4.96
N SER A 362 -3.17 -11.82 4.91
CA SER A 362 -1.91 -11.44 4.27
C SER A 362 -0.70 -11.69 5.17
N VAL A 363 0.47 -11.87 4.54
CA VAL A 363 1.76 -11.96 5.21
C VAL A 363 2.64 -10.83 4.69
N THR A 364 3.02 -9.92 5.58
CA THR A 364 3.90 -8.77 5.29
C THR A 364 5.32 -9.13 5.68
N ARG A 365 6.24 -9.13 4.72
CA ARG A 365 7.67 -9.24 5.01
C ARG A 365 8.19 -7.94 5.59
N VAL A 366 8.92 -8.02 6.70
CA VAL A 366 9.48 -6.91 7.44
C VAL A 366 11.00 -6.95 7.33
N PRO A 367 11.62 -6.08 6.51
CA PRO A 367 13.07 -5.91 6.52
C PRO A 367 13.52 -5.20 7.80
N THR A 368 14.67 -5.57 8.33
CA THR A 368 15.26 -4.90 9.51
C THR A 368 16.74 -4.62 9.26
N PRO A 369 17.37 -3.68 9.99
CA PRO A 369 18.82 -3.45 9.92
C PRO A 369 19.66 -4.57 10.59
N LEU A 370 19.04 -5.68 11.00
CA LEU A 370 19.64 -6.69 11.87
C LEU A 370 20.15 -7.93 11.11
N ALA A 371 20.69 -7.75 9.91
CA ALA A 371 21.27 -8.86 9.15
C ALA A 371 22.32 -9.62 9.98
N GLY A 372 22.29 -10.96 9.92
CA GLY A 372 23.16 -11.83 10.72
C GLY A 372 22.81 -11.98 12.21
N ARG A 373 21.74 -11.32 12.70
CA ARG A 373 21.21 -11.53 14.06
C ARG A 373 20.25 -12.73 14.08
N ALA A 374 20.12 -13.37 15.24
CA ALA A 374 19.26 -14.55 15.42
C ALA A 374 17.77 -14.18 15.55
N ALA A 375 17.48 -13.05 16.19
CA ALA A 375 16.14 -12.55 16.42
C ALA A 375 16.14 -11.01 16.51
N ALA A 376 14.99 -10.40 16.21
CA ALA A 376 14.71 -8.99 16.42
C ALA A 376 13.84 -8.81 17.64
N LEU A 377 14.11 -7.78 18.44
CA LEU A 377 13.18 -7.26 19.42
C LEU A 377 12.34 -6.18 18.71
N VAL A 378 11.03 -6.36 18.65
CA VAL A 378 10.12 -5.46 17.93
C VAL A 378 8.91 -5.11 18.79
N ASN A 379 8.43 -3.89 18.66
CA ASN A 379 7.09 -3.53 19.09
C ASN A 379 6.15 -3.67 17.89
N LEU A 380 5.20 -4.59 17.97
CA LEU A 380 4.16 -4.76 16.96
C LEU A 380 2.92 -4.00 17.41
N THR A 381 2.53 -3.00 16.62
CA THR A 381 1.37 -2.17 16.93
C THR A 381 0.33 -2.29 15.83
N THR A 382 -0.87 -2.70 16.18
CA THR A 382 -2.05 -2.65 15.30
C THR A 382 -2.82 -1.37 15.56
N VAL A 383 -3.32 -0.74 14.52
CA VAL A 383 -4.17 0.47 14.59
C VAL A 383 -5.38 0.29 13.67
N ASN A 384 -6.54 0.81 14.06
CA ASN A 384 -7.76 0.80 13.23
C ASN A 384 -8.12 -0.58 12.67
N GLY A 385 -8.13 -1.62 13.52
CA GLY A 385 -8.64 -2.93 13.11
C GLY A 385 -10.13 -2.84 12.72
N ASP A 386 -10.55 -3.55 11.68
CA ASP A 386 -11.97 -3.62 11.27
C ASP A 386 -12.81 -4.45 12.26
N ARG A 387 -12.18 -5.44 12.91
CA ARG A 387 -12.78 -6.37 13.88
C ARG A 387 -11.71 -7.04 14.73
N VAL A 388 -12.13 -7.81 15.74
CA VAL A 388 -11.21 -8.65 16.54
C VAL A 388 -10.30 -9.48 15.63
N GLY A 389 -9.02 -9.46 15.92
CA GLY A 389 -7.98 -10.12 15.14
C GLY A 389 -6.68 -10.28 15.91
N TYR A 390 -5.66 -10.74 15.20
CA TYR A 390 -4.32 -10.95 15.73
C TYR A 390 -3.27 -10.84 14.63
N LEU A 391 -2.05 -10.50 15.03
CA LEU A 391 -0.83 -10.64 14.25
C LEU A 391 -0.03 -11.84 14.73
N THR A 392 0.69 -12.48 13.80
CA THR A 392 1.69 -13.52 14.09
C THR A 392 2.98 -13.15 13.39
N ALA A 393 4.08 -13.07 14.11
CA ALA A 393 5.39 -12.72 13.59
C ALA A 393 6.37 -13.88 13.77
N ASP A 394 6.95 -14.35 12.67
CA ASP A 394 7.98 -15.40 12.64
C ASP A 394 8.81 -15.24 11.36
N ARG A 395 9.80 -16.10 11.16
CA ARG A 395 10.50 -16.20 9.89
C ARG A 395 9.51 -16.51 8.77
N CYS A 396 9.75 -15.90 7.62
CA CYS A 396 8.90 -16.05 6.45
C CYS A 396 8.76 -17.50 5.96
N ASP A 397 9.80 -18.33 6.14
CA ASP A 397 9.79 -19.75 5.79
C ASP A 397 9.01 -20.63 6.78
N ARG A 398 8.61 -20.07 7.94
CA ARG A 398 7.89 -20.78 9.01
C ARG A 398 6.42 -20.40 9.13
N LEU A 399 5.97 -19.38 8.40
CA LEU A 399 4.57 -18.97 8.36
C LEU A 399 3.84 -19.71 7.22
N PRO A 400 3.02 -20.74 7.52
CA PRO A 400 2.19 -21.38 6.51
C PRO A 400 1.14 -20.40 5.95
N THR A 401 0.64 -20.69 4.75
CA THR A 401 -0.52 -19.98 4.19
C THR A 401 -1.77 -20.32 5.00
N GLY A 402 -2.41 -19.32 5.60
CA GLY A 402 -3.68 -19.48 6.34
C GLY A 402 -3.60 -19.02 7.80
N PRO A 403 -4.65 -19.30 8.60
CA PRO A 403 -4.70 -18.94 10.03
C PRO A 403 -3.56 -19.58 10.83
N GLN A 404 -2.99 -18.82 11.76
CA GLN A 404 -1.86 -19.25 12.57
C GLN A 404 -2.33 -19.77 13.94
N ALA A 405 -1.52 -20.65 14.53
CA ALA A 405 -1.84 -21.30 15.81
C ALA A 405 -1.47 -20.46 17.05
N PHE A 406 -0.71 -19.39 16.88
CA PHE A 406 -0.24 -18.50 17.93
C PHE A 406 -0.33 -17.04 17.48
N SER A 407 -0.34 -16.11 18.43
CA SER A 407 -0.33 -14.67 18.15
C SER A 407 0.78 -13.95 18.90
N ASN A 408 1.24 -12.86 18.31
CA ASN A 408 2.19 -11.91 18.86
C ASN A 408 1.53 -10.61 19.29
N ASN A 409 0.44 -10.20 18.64
CA ASN A 409 -0.35 -9.02 19.02
C ASN A 409 -1.82 -9.33 18.77
N ASN A 410 -2.71 -8.88 19.66
CA ASN A 410 -4.15 -9.10 19.56
C ASN A 410 -4.84 -7.74 19.53
N HIS A 411 -5.80 -7.59 18.62
CA HIS A 411 -6.46 -6.30 18.39
C HIS A 411 -7.97 -6.43 18.30
N VAL A 412 -8.63 -5.30 18.59
CA VAL A 412 -10.08 -5.13 18.54
C VAL A 412 -10.43 -4.00 17.58
N ALA A 413 -11.71 -3.84 17.25
CA ALA A 413 -12.13 -2.83 16.29
C ALA A 413 -11.76 -1.41 16.77
N ASN A 414 -11.22 -0.58 15.87
CA ASN A 414 -10.95 0.85 16.10
C ASN A 414 -10.06 1.19 17.31
N ALA A 415 -9.20 0.27 17.75
CA ALA A 415 -8.27 0.51 18.85
C ALA A 415 -6.82 0.35 18.40
N ALA A 416 -5.92 1.14 19.01
CA ALA A 416 -4.49 0.88 18.94
C ALA A 416 -4.09 -0.13 20.04
N ARG A 417 -3.31 -1.15 19.67
CA ARG A 417 -2.76 -2.16 20.59
C ARG A 417 -1.32 -2.45 20.20
N ALA A 418 -0.42 -2.27 21.15
CA ALA A 418 1.00 -2.63 21.01
C ALA A 418 1.28 -3.89 21.81
N ASN A 419 2.15 -4.76 21.30
CA ASN A 419 2.75 -5.83 22.08
C ASN A 419 4.22 -5.98 21.69
N LEU A 420 5.11 -6.02 22.69
CA LEU A 420 6.51 -6.36 22.46
C LEU A 420 6.61 -7.80 21.98
N SER A 421 7.53 -8.09 21.06
CA SER A 421 7.77 -9.44 20.55
C SER A 421 9.26 -9.64 20.25
N VAL A 422 9.77 -10.85 20.52
CA VAL A 422 11.08 -11.28 20.04
C VAL A 422 10.84 -12.22 18.87
N VAL A 423 11.20 -11.78 17.67
CA VAL A 423 10.86 -12.46 16.42
C VAL A 423 12.12 -13.06 15.79
N PRO A 424 12.14 -14.37 15.50
CA PRO A 424 13.29 -14.99 14.85
C PRO A 424 13.52 -14.39 13.44
N LEU A 425 14.78 -14.18 13.07
CA LEU A 425 15.16 -13.57 11.79
C LEU A 425 15.61 -14.62 10.77
N ALA A 426 15.36 -14.32 9.49
CA ALA A 426 15.99 -14.98 8.37
C ALA A 426 17.46 -14.51 8.25
N PRO A 427 18.32 -15.22 7.49
CA PRO A 427 19.74 -14.85 7.32
C PRO A 427 19.96 -13.40 6.85
N ASP A 428 19.05 -12.86 6.04
CA ASP A 428 19.08 -11.48 5.55
C ASP A 428 18.55 -10.45 6.56
N GLY A 429 18.20 -10.88 7.78
CA GLY A 429 17.71 -10.01 8.85
C GLY A 429 16.22 -9.69 8.78
N ALA A 430 15.46 -10.27 7.86
CA ALA A 430 14.03 -10.04 7.75
C ALA A 430 13.20 -11.06 8.53
N PHE A 431 11.96 -10.71 8.84
CA PHE A 431 10.92 -11.63 9.30
C PHE A 431 9.60 -11.36 8.56
N CYS A 432 8.54 -12.06 8.89
CA CYS A 432 7.23 -11.87 8.31
C CYS A 432 6.15 -11.72 9.39
N VAL A 433 5.12 -10.93 9.09
CA VAL A 433 3.95 -10.70 9.94
C VAL A 433 2.70 -11.16 9.21
N TYR A 434 2.08 -12.23 9.67
CA TYR A 434 0.74 -12.63 9.27
C TYR A 434 -0.31 -11.77 9.97
N ASN A 435 -1.35 -11.37 9.23
CA ASN A 435 -2.46 -10.59 9.75
C ASN A 435 -3.79 -11.32 9.60
N SER A 436 -4.52 -11.59 10.69
CA SER A 436 -5.76 -12.39 10.64
C SER A 436 -7.02 -11.59 10.30
N SER A 437 -7.02 -10.27 10.50
CA SER A 437 -8.13 -9.38 10.14
C SER A 437 -7.60 -8.02 9.66
N ARG A 438 -8.34 -7.32 8.81
CA ARG A 438 -7.88 -6.07 8.21
C ARG A 438 -7.56 -5.03 9.30
N THR A 439 -6.35 -4.49 9.30
CA THR A 439 -5.83 -3.52 10.30
C THR A 439 -4.66 -2.74 9.73
N GLU A 440 -4.36 -1.57 10.26
CA GLU A 440 -3.05 -0.93 10.04
C GLU A 440 -2.03 -1.56 10.99
N VAL A 441 -0.77 -1.66 10.55
CA VAL A 441 0.34 -2.25 11.29
C VAL A 441 1.51 -1.27 11.32
N ILE A 442 2.08 -1.10 12.50
CA ILE A 442 3.36 -0.41 12.72
C ILE A 442 4.31 -1.43 13.32
N VAL A 443 5.55 -1.43 12.85
CA VAL A 443 6.63 -2.22 13.43
C VAL A 443 7.79 -1.30 13.75
N ASP A 444 8.08 -1.19 15.04
CA ASP A 444 9.27 -0.49 15.55
C ASP A 444 10.28 -1.56 16.01
N VAL A 445 11.47 -1.57 15.41
CA VAL A 445 12.60 -2.42 15.82
C VAL A 445 13.31 -1.75 16.98
N LEU A 446 13.40 -2.46 18.10
CA LEU A 446 13.95 -1.96 19.37
C LEU A 446 15.32 -2.56 19.70
N GLY A 447 15.82 -3.51 18.90
CA GLY A 447 17.08 -4.17 19.15
C GLY A 447 17.19 -5.55 18.50
N GLY A 448 18.32 -6.23 18.70
CA GLY A 448 18.56 -7.54 18.11
C GLY A 448 19.33 -8.49 19.02
N VAL A 449 19.13 -9.78 18.80
CA VAL A 449 19.83 -10.88 19.50
C VAL A 449 21.04 -11.33 18.66
N GLY A 450 22.27 -11.10 19.15
CA GLY A 450 23.53 -11.49 18.51
C GLY A 450 23.78 -13.00 18.46
N ALA A 451 24.75 -13.42 17.62
CA ALA A 451 25.08 -14.83 17.38
C ALA A 451 26.12 -15.44 18.36
N GLY A 452 26.77 -14.65 19.23
CA GLY A 452 27.79 -15.07 20.21
C GLY A 452 27.62 -14.41 21.59
N GLY A 453 28.15 -15.03 22.67
CA GLY A 453 28.01 -14.56 24.08
C GLY A 453 27.01 -15.36 24.94
N GLY A 454 27.18 -15.31 26.27
CA GLY A 454 26.67 -16.24 27.30
C GLY A 454 25.19 -16.17 27.75
N LEU A 455 24.37 -15.25 27.25
CA LEU A 455 22.91 -15.25 27.46
C LEU A 455 22.23 -15.78 26.20
N GLY A 456 22.10 -17.10 26.13
CA GLY A 456 21.59 -17.84 24.99
C GLY A 456 20.06 -17.83 24.91
N PHE A 457 19.46 -16.69 24.53
CA PHE A 457 18.09 -16.75 24.01
C PHE A 457 18.08 -17.66 22.78
N GLN A 458 17.37 -18.78 22.89
CA GLN A 458 17.15 -19.70 21.79
C GLN A 458 15.70 -19.56 21.33
N PRO A 459 15.47 -18.97 20.14
CA PRO A 459 14.14 -18.96 19.58
C PRO A 459 13.73 -20.40 19.28
N ILE A 460 12.55 -20.79 19.76
CA ILE A 460 11.92 -22.06 19.38
C ILE A 460 10.79 -21.77 18.41
N ARG A 461 10.26 -22.80 17.74
CA ARG A 461 8.99 -22.65 17.05
C ARG A 461 7.92 -22.35 18.11
N PRO A 462 7.13 -21.28 18.00
CA PRO A 462 6.15 -20.97 19.03
C PRO A 462 5.15 -22.11 19.25
N VAL A 463 4.89 -22.44 20.51
CA VAL A 463 3.98 -23.53 20.92
C VAL A 463 3.00 -23.02 21.95
N ARG A 464 1.70 -23.29 21.74
CA ARG A 464 0.67 -23.10 22.75
C ARG A 464 0.75 -24.20 23.80
N VAL A 465 1.05 -23.83 25.04
CA VAL A 465 1.19 -24.77 26.16
C VAL A 465 0.00 -24.72 27.13
N ALA A 466 -0.81 -23.66 27.08
CA ALA A 466 -2.07 -23.58 27.81
C ALA A 466 -3.14 -22.85 27.00
N ASP A 467 -4.38 -23.34 27.05
CA ASP A 467 -5.56 -22.72 26.47
C ASP A 467 -6.78 -23.07 27.33
N THR A 468 -7.29 -22.12 28.11
CA THR A 468 -8.42 -22.37 29.02
C THR A 468 -9.77 -22.04 28.38
N ARG A 469 -9.83 -21.69 27.09
CA ARG A 469 -11.09 -21.32 26.42
C ARG A 469 -12.14 -22.42 26.47
N SER A 470 -11.71 -23.67 26.30
CA SER A 470 -12.58 -24.85 26.39
C SER A 470 -13.00 -25.20 27.83
N ARG A 471 -12.34 -24.63 28.84
CA ARG A 471 -12.59 -24.89 30.26
C ARG A 471 -13.45 -23.82 30.93
N GLY A 472 -13.76 -22.73 30.24
CA GLY A 472 -14.48 -21.58 30.79
C GLY A 472 -13.56 -20.62 31.56
N LEU A 473 -14.16 -19.72 32.34
CA LEU A 473 -13.44 -18.71 33.11
C LEU A 473 -12.73 -19.34 34.31
N LEU A 474 -11.44 -19.02 34.47
CA LEU A 474 -10.71 -19.27 35.71
C LEU A 474 -11.29 -18.35 36.79
N ALA A 475 -11.51 -18.86 38.01
CA ALA A 475 -12.00 -18.05 39.12
C ALA A 475 -10.95 -17.03 39.57
N ALA A 476 -11.38 -15.92 40.18
CA ALA A 476 -10.47 -14.97 40.80
C ALA A 476 -9.60 -15.65 41.86
N GLY A 477 -8.31 -15.29 41.91
CA GLY A 477 -7.36 -15.86 42.86
C GLY A 477 -6.78 -17.21 42.46
N THR A 478 -7.13 -17.75 41.28
CA THR A 478 -6.61 -19.04 40.82
C THR A 478 -5.12 -18.94 40.49
N VAL A 479 -4.34 -19.93 40.91
CA VAL A 479 -2.96 -20.15 40.47
C VAL A 479 -2.95 -21.35 39.53
N THR A 480 -2.67 -21.10 38.26
CA THR A 480 -2.64 -22.11 37.21
C THR A 480 -1.20 -22.53 36.95
N ARG A 481 -0.87 -23.80 37.22
CA ARG A 481 0.42 -24.38 36.84
C ARG A 481 0.47 -24.63 35.33
N VAL A 482 1.53 -24.18 34.68
CA VAL A 482 1.77 -24.28 33.24
C VAL A 482 3.09 -25.00 33.01
N ALA A 483 3.04 -26.13 32.30
CA ALA A 483 4.24 -26.83 31.86
C ALA A 483 4.75 -26.17 30.57
N ALA A 484 5.91 -25.49 30.62
CA ALA A 484 6.44 -24.81 29.44
C ALA A 484 7.02 -25.77 28.39
N GLY A 485 7.25 -27.04 28.76
CA GLY A 485 7.90 -28.03 27.89
C GLY A 485 9.38 -27.78 27.68
N LEU A 486 10.03 -27.09 28.63
CA LEU A 486 11.42 -26.63 28.56
C LEU A 486 12.23 -27.11 29.78
N PRO A 487 12.44 -28.44 29.94
CA PRO A 487 13.20 -28.95 31.08
C PRO A 487 14.66 -28.45 31.04
N GLY A 488 15.17 -28.00 32.19
CA GLY A 488 16.55 -27.50 32.34
C GLY A 488 16.78 -26.07 31.85
N SER A 489 15.80 -25.41 31.23
CA SER A 489 15.88 -23.99 30.91
C SER A 489 15.64 -23.15 32.16
N ALA A 490 16.37 -22.03 32.30
CA ALA A 490 16.24 -21.15 33.46
C ALA A 490 15.00 -20.25 33.39
N ALA A 491 14.64 -19.81 32.18
CA ALA A 491 13.47 -18.97 31.93
C ALA A 491 12.87 -19.23 30.54
N ALA A 492 11.61 -18.84 30.37
CA ALA A 492 10.89 -18.86 29.10
C ALA A 492 10.49 -17.44 28.69
N LEU A 493 10.53 -17.18 27.37
CA LEU A 493 9.82 -16.05 26.78
C LEU A 493 8.41 -16.52 26.40
N VAL A 494 7.41 -15.92 27.02
CA VAL A 494 6.00 -16.29 26.85
C VAL A 494 5.17 -15.11 26.39
N ASN A 495 4.16 -15.36 25.55
CA ASN A 495 3.07 -14.42 25.34
C ASN A 495 1.88 -14.87 26.18
N LEU A 496 1.50 -14.05 27.16
CA LEU A 496 0.39 -14.31 28.06
C LEU A 496 -0.83 -13.57 27.53
N THR A 497 -1.84 -14.31 27.08
CA THR A 497 -3.09 -13.72 26.57
C THR A 497 -4.23 -14.00 27.53
N THR A 498 -4.89 -12.93 27.97
CA THR A 498 -6.13 -13.00 28.74
C THR A 498 -7.30 -12.60 27.86
N LEU A 499 -8.47 -13.21 28.07
CA LEU A 499 -9.68 -12.90 27.32
C LEU A 499 -10.94 -13.19 28.14
N ALA A 500 -12.06 -12.62 27.70
CA ALA A 500 -13.36 -12.78 28.35
C ALA A 500 -13.34 -12.39 29.84
N GLY A 501 -12.53 -11.38 30.21
CA GLY A 501 -12.51 -10.86 31.59
C GLY A 501 -13.90 -10.39 32.01
N VAL A 502 -14.31 -10.73 33.24
CA VAL A 502 -15.59 -10.28 33.84
C VAL A 502 -15.42 -8.95 34.57
N GLY A 503 -14.19 -8.43 34.64
CA GLY A 503 -13.84 -7.15 35.26
C GLY A 503 -12.38 -6.82 35.03
N SER A 504 -11.95 -5.64 35.48
CA SER A 504 -10.53 -5.27 35.45
C SER A 504 -9.73 -6.16 36.40
N GLY A 505 -8.59 -6.67 35.93
CA GLY A 505 -7.71 -7.52 36.70
C GLY A 505 -6.29 -7.53 36.16
N TYR A 506 -5.44 -8.32 36.81
CA TYR A 506 -4.07 -8.56 36.39
C TYR A 506 -3.72 -10.03 36.53
N ILE A 507 -2.67 -10.42 35.81
CA ILE A 507 -2.01 -11.70 35.97
C ILE A 507 -0.57 -11.51 36.46
N THR A 508 -0.09 -12.50 37.17
CA THR A 508 1.31 -12.59 37.62
C THR A 508 1.82 -13.98 37.25
N ALA A 509 2.97 -14.05 36.59
CA ALA A 509 3.61 -15.26 36.14
C ALA A 509 5.04 -15.31 36.69
N ASP A 510 5.35 -16.35 37.46
CA ASP A 510 6.67 -16.62 38.03
C ASP A 510 6.75 -18.12 38.33
N LYS A 511 7.88 -18.57 38.87
CA LYS A 511 8.05 -19.89 39.49
C LYS A 511 6.86 -20.20 40.40
N CYS A 512 6.34 -21.42 40.32
CA CYS A 512 5.27 -21.86 41.22
C CYS A 512 5.70 -21.80 42.68
N SER A 513 7.00 -22.03 42.94
CA SER A 513 7.60 -21.90 44.27
C SER A 513 7.56 -20.47 44.86
N ARG A 514 7.34 -19.43 44.02
CA ARG A 514 7.28 -18.02 44.44
C ARG A 514 5.88 -17.41 44.39
N LEU A 515 4.92 -18.08 43.75
CA LEU A 515 3.52 -17.66 43.76
C LEU A 515 2.81 -18.22 44.99
N ALA A 516 2.24 -17.33 45.81
CA ALA A 516 1.33 -17.69 46.88
C ALA A 516 -0.14 -17.42 46.48
N ALA A 517 -1.09 -18.08 47.13
CA ALA A 517 -2.50 -17.74 46.97
C ALA A 517 -2.80 -16.37 47.60
N GLY A 518 -3.32 -15.42 46.82
CA GLY A 518 -3.63 -14.05 47.26
C GLY A 518 -3.15 -12.98 46.27
N PRO A 519 -3.42 -11.69 46.51
CA PRO A 519 -2.93 -10.61 45.66
C PRO A 519 -1.40 -10.61 45.55
N GLN A 520 -0.88 -10.39 44.35
CA GLN A 520 0.57 -10.37 44.08
C GLN A 520 1.09 -8.93 44.04
N ALA A 521 2.39 -8.76 44.30
CA ALA A 521 3.05 -7.45 44.38
C ALA A 521 3.37 -6.81 43.02
N PHE A 522 3.33 -7.60 41.93
CA PHE A 522 3.66 -7.16 40.58
C PHE A 522 2.77 -7.86 39.56
N SER A 523 2.74 -7.34 38.33
CA SER A 523 1.96 -7.90 37.23
C SER A 523 2.79 -8.16 35.97
N ASN A 524 2.44 -9.25 35.29
CA ASN A 524 2.95 -9.61 33.96
C ASN A 524 1.97 -9.19 32.85
N GLY A 525 0.74 -8.85 33.19
CA GLY A 525 -0.25 -8.34 32.25
C GLY A 525 -1.51 -7.87 32.97
N ASN A 526 -2.19 -6.90 32.38
CA ASN A 526 -3.41 -6.30 32.93
C ASN A 526 -4.50 -6.38 31.87
N PHE A 527 -5.73 -6.61 32.32
CA PHE A 527 -6.86 -6.85 31.44
C PHE A 527 -8.12 -6.18 31.96
N GLY A 528 -9.04 -5.88 31.05
CA GLY A 528 -10.36 -5.33 31.30
C GLY A 528 -11.49 -6.31 30.95
N MET A 529 -12.71 -5.80 30.90
CA MET A 529 -13.88 -6.58 30.47
C MET A 529 -13.85 -6.89 28.97
N VAL A 530 -14.28 -8.11 28.61
CA VAL A 530 -14.64 -8.58 27.24
C VAL A 530 -13.50 -8.67 26.21
N ASP A 531 -12.50 -7.80 26.28
CA ASP A 531 -11.39 -7.73 25.32
C ASP A 531 -10.32 -8.83 25.52
N ALA A 532 -9.54 -9.08 24.47
CA ALA A 532 -8.35 -9.91 24.53
C ALA A 532 -7.09 -9.05 24.70
N PHE A 533 -6.33 -9.29 25.76
CA PHE A 533 -5.09 -8.58 26.08
C PHE A 533 -3.93 -9.56 26.05
N ALA A 534 -2.97 -9.34 25.15
CA ALA A 534 -1.74 -10.10 25.05
C ALA A 534 -0.58 -9.26 25.59
N ASN A 535 0.27 -9.88 26.41
CA ASN A 535 1.48 -9.23 26.90
C ASN A 535 2.65 -10.23 26.92
N THR A 536 3.76 -9.85 26.32
CA THR A 536 4.99 -10.65 26.36
C THR A 536 5.65 -10.56 27.73
N SER A 537 6.15 -11.67 28.25
CA SER A 537 6.84 -11.73 29.55
C SER A 537 8.01 -12.71 29.52
N ILE A 538 9.04 -12.42 30.31
CA ILE A 538 10.07 -13.39 30.67
C ILE A 538 9.63 -13.99 32.00
N VAL A 539 9.54 -15.31 32.06
CA VAL A 539 9.10 -16.02 33.26
C VAL A 539 10.14 -17.05 33.64
N GLU A 540 10.62 -16.98 34.88
CA GLU A 540 11.51 -17.99 35.43
C GLU A 540 10.78 -19.34 35.55
N LEU A 541 11.50 -20.42 35.27
CA LEU A 541 10.97 -21.78 35.35
C LEU A 541 11.43 -22.49 36.63
N ASP A 542 10.55 -23.27 37.23
CA ASP A 542 10.93 -24.26 38.24
C ASP A 542 11.81 -25.35 37.59
N ALA A 543 12.47 -26.17 38.43
CA ALA A 543 13.44 -27.17 37.96
C ALA A 543 12.86 -28.19 36.95
N ASP A 544 11.55 -28.42 36.97
CA ASP A 544 10.86 -29.31 36.04
C ASP A 544 10.39 -28.60 34.74
N GLY A 545 10.78 -27.35 34.53
CA GLY A 545 10.42 -26.55 33.35
C GLY A 545 8.98 -26.02 33.39
N SER A 546 8.34 -26.00 34.56
CA SER A 546 7.02 -25.39 34.76
C SER A 546 7.10 -23.98 35.36
N PHE A 547 6.02 -23.23 35.25
CA PHE A 547 5.80 -21.98 35.98
C PHE A 547 4.32 -21.86 36.34
N CYS A 548 3.96 -20.85 37.11
CA CYS A 548 2.57 -20.63 37.53
C CYS A 548 2.07 -19.25 37.11
N VAL A 549 0.78 -19.16 36.82
CA VAL A 549 0.08 -17.91 36.51
C VAL A 549 -1.06 -17.69 37.51
N TYR A 550 -0.96 -16.63 38.28
CA TYR A 550 -2.04 -16.10 39.12
C TYR A 550 -2.93 -15.16 38.33
N ASN A 551 -4.25 -15.21 38.52
CA ASN A 551 -5.20 -14.20 37.99
C ASN A 551 -6.00 -13.53 39.12
N SER A 552 -6.01 -12.21 39.16
CA SER A 552 -6.67 -11.44 40.24
C SER A 552 -8.20 -11.35 40.11
N ALA A 553 -8.72 -11.57 38.90
CA ALA A 553 -10.13 -11.51 38.56
C ALA A 553 -10.49 -12.63 37.57
N PRO A 554 -11.77 -12.99 37.40
CA PRO A 554 -12.15 -14.09 36.52
C PRO A 554 -11.81 -13.79 35.06
N THR A 555 -11.09 -14.71 34.40
CA THR A 555 -10.61 -14.56 33.02
C THR A 555 -10.29 -15.90 32.39
N GLN A 556 -10.15 -15.95 31.07
CA GLN A 556 -9.52 -17.07 30.37
C GLN A 556 -8.04 -16.76 30.12
N LEU A 557 -7.21 -17.79 30.06
CA LEU A 557 -5.78 -17.70 29.86
C LEU A 557 -5.34 -18.56 28.68
N ILE A 558 -4.52 -17.97 27.80
CA ILE A 558 -3.75 -18.66 26.77
C ILE A 558 -2.29 -18.34 27.00
N VAL A 559 -1.43 -19.36 26.90
CA VAL A 559 0.02 -19.21 27.02
C VAL A 559 0.68 -19.81 25.79
N ASP A 560 1.39 -18.96 25.06
CA ASP A 560 2.23 -19.34 23.94
C ASP A 560 3.72 -19.15 24.33
N VAL A 561 4.53 -20.21 24.24
CA VAL A 561 5.99 -20.17 24.51
C VAL A 561 6.72 -19.90 23.21
N GLN A 562 7.61 -18.90 23.18
CA GLN A 562 8.27 -18.42 21.96
C GLN A 562 9.78 -18.64 21.97
N GLY A 563 10.38 -18.86 23.14
CA GLY A 563 11.80 -19.09 23.26
C GLY A 563 12.19 -19.47 24.67
N ARG A 564 13.44 -19.90 24.82
CA ARG A 564 14.03 -20.31 26.09
C ARG A 564 15.33 -19.58 26.35
N PHE A 565 15.65 -19.48 27.63
CA PHE A 565 16.94 -19.03 28.12
C PHE A 565 17.60 -20.21 28.83
N ASP A 566 18.69 -20.73 28.24
CA ASP A 566 19.47 -21.85 28.77
C ASP A 566 20.83 -21.32 29.29
N ASP A 567 21.27 -21.73 30.47
CA ASP A 567 22.51 -21.24 31.08
C ASP A 567 23.75 -22.11 30.76
N ALA A 568 24.90 -21.43 30.65
CA ALA A 568 26.15 -21.89 31.27
C ALA A 568 26.63 -20.94 32.39
N ALA A 569 25.94 -19.82 32.63
CA ALA A 569 26.15 -18.93 33.78
C ALA A 569 24.77 -18.37 34.19
N PRO A 570 24.42 -18.34 35.50
CA PRO A 570 23.12 -17.86 35.98
C PRO A 570 22.82 -16.50 35.36
N LEU A 571 21.80 -16.40 34.50
CA LEU A 571 21.22 -15.18 33.90
C LEU A 571 21.90 -13.91 34.45
N GLY A 572 23.08 -13.58 33.90
CA GLY A 572 24.14 -12.80 34.53
C GLY A 572 23.70 -11.96 35.74
N THR A 573 23.74 -12.53 36.94
CA THR A 573 23.63 -11.88 38.28
C THR A 573 22.65 -10.72 38.50
N SER A 574 21.72 -10.40 37.58
CA SER A 574 20.97 -9.15 37.61
C SER A 574 19.52 -9.26 37.12
N LEU A 575 18.97 -10.47 37.00
CA LEU A 575 17.51 -10.61 37.11
C LEU A 575 17.11 -10.17 38.51
N VAL A 576 16.74 -8.90 38.61
CA VAL A 576 16.07 -8.37 39.77
C VAL A 576 14.75 -9.09 39.90
N ALA A 577 14.47 -9.60 41.10
CA ALA A 577 13.17 -10.19 41.40
C ALA A 577 12.06 -9.23 40.93
N PRO A 578 11.06 -9.69 40.16
CA PRO A 578 10.05 -8.81 39.62
C PRO A 578 9.38 -7.99 40.73
N ARG A 579 9.32 -6.68 40.53
CA ARG A 579 8.79 -5.75 41.55
C ARG A 579 8.28 -4.47 40.95
N ARG A 580 7.32 -3.85 41.62
CA ARG A 580 6.87 -2.50 41.28
C ARG A 580 7.94 -1.46 41.56
N VAL A 581 8.21 -0.60 40.58
CA VAL A 581 9.15 0.53 40.68
C VAL A 581 8.44 1.89 40.65
N ALA A 582 7.21 1.95 40.13
CA ALA A 582 6.37 3.14 40.18
C ALA A 582 4.88 2.80 40.24
N ASP A 583 4.12 3.60 40.99
CA ASP A 583 2.65 3.54 41.07
C ASP A 583 2.11 4.94 41.34
N THR A 584 1.54 5.60 40.33
CA THR A 584 1.01 6.96 40.51
C THR A 584 -0.41 6.99 41.07
N ARG A 585 -1.08 5.84 41.20
CA ARG A 585 -2.50 5.75 41.61
C ARG A 585 -2.72 6.25 43.04
N SER A 586 -1.71 6.13 43.89
CA SER A 586 -1.71 6.66 45.26
C SER A 586 -1.15 8.09 45.36
N GLY A 587 -0.77 8.70 44.23
CA GLY A 587 -0.18 10.03 44.14
C GLY A 587 -0.88 10.88 43.08
N SER A 588 -0.11 11.69 42.35
CA SER A 588 -0.64 12.48 41.23
C SER A 588 -0.47 11.73 39.91
N PRO A 589 -1.51 11.66 39.07
CA PRO A 589 -1.41 11.13 37.72
C PRO A 589 -0.32 11.84 36.91
N ALA A 590 0.31 11.14 35.97
CA ALA A 590 1.17 11.78 34.99
C ALA A 590 0.34 12.77 34.17
N ALA A 591 0.85 13.99 33.98
CA ALA A 591 0.16 15.02 33.21
C ALA A 591 0.32 14.77 31.69
N ALA A 592 -0.61 15.29 30.90
CA ALA A 592 -0.47 15.24 29.44
C ALA A 592 0.78 16.01 29.00
N GLY A 593 1.62 15.36 28.19
CA GLY A 593 2.90 15.89 27.71
C GLY A 593 4.04 15.81 28.72
N SER A 594 3.85 15.24 29.92
CA SER A 594 4.91 15.16 30.93
C SER A 594 5.92 14.06 30.63
N ILE A 595 7.17 14.30 31.03
CA ILE A 595 8.21 13.29 31.10
C ILE A 595 8.41 12.91 32.57
N THR A 596 8.12 11.66 32.92
CA THR A 596 8.25 11.13 34.28
C THR A 596 9.51 10.27 34.37
N LYS A 597 10.46 10.67 35.22
CA LYS A 597 11.66 9.88 35.50
C LYS A 597 11.34 8.72 36.44
N ILE A 598 11.73 7.50 36.05
CA ILE A 598 11.52 6.27 36.81
C ILE A 598 12.88 5.70 37.19
N SER A 599 13.10 5.51 38.50
CA SER A 599 14.29 4.80 38.99
C SER A 599 13.99 3.31 39.06
N THR A 600 14.81 2.50 38.40
CA THR A 600 14.73 1.04 38.55
C THR A 600 15.38 0.57 39.85
N GLY A 601 16.24 1.38 40.49
CA GLY A 601 17.08 0.94 41.60
C GLY A 601 18.21 -0.03 41.21
N THR A 602 18.58 -0.09 39.93
CA THR A 602 19.66 -0.95 39.41
C THR A 602 20.77 -0.10 38.79
N ALA A 603 21.43 0.74 39.58
CA ALA A 603 22.53 1.55 39.07
C ALA A 603 23.64 0.65 38.47
N GLY A 604 24.18 1.06 37.32
CA GLY A 604 25.20 0.29 36.60
C GLY A 604 24.67 -0.77 35.62
N THR A 605 23.35 -0.95 35.49
CA THR A 605 22.75 -1.73 34.40
C THR A 605 22.43 -0.84 33.20
N GLU A 606 22.48 -1.39 31.99
CA GLU A 606 22.29 -0.63 30.74
C GLU A 606 20.88 -0.71 30.19
N ALA A 607 20.13 -1.75 30.55
CA ALA A 607 18.78 -1.96 30.06
C ALA A 607 17.89 -2.59 31.12
N ALA A 608 16.59 -2.33 31.03
CA ALA A 608 15.57 -2.99 31.82
C ALA A 608 14.41 -3.47 30.95
N TRP A 609 13.76 -4.54 31.40
CA TRP A 609 12.46 -4.96 30.91
C TRP A 609 11.42 -4.58 31.96
N VAL A 610 10.45 -3.79 31.54
CA VAL A 610 9.41 -3.24 32.41
C VAL A 610 8.04 -3.50 31.81
N ASN A 611 7.11 -3.97 32.63
CA ASN A 611 5.71 -3.95 32.29
C ASN A 611 5.16 -2.55 32.57
N LEU A 612 4.84 -1.82 31.50
CA LEU A 612 4.18 -0.53 31.60
C LEU A 612 2.68 -0.78 31.66
N THR A 613 2.01 -0.16 32.62
CA THR A 613 0.56 -0.23 32.76
C THR A 613 -0.01 1.17 32.89
N VAL A 614 -1.02 1.46 32.07
CA VAL A 614 -1.79 2.71 32.15
C VAL A 614 -3.18 2.40 32.66
N VAL A 615 -3.61 3.14 33.68
CA VAL A 615 -4.99 3.15 34.18
C VAL A 615 -5.50 4.58 34.32
N ASN A 616 -6.82 4.75 34.52
CA ASN A 616 -7.45 6.05 34.75
C ASN A 616 -7.09 7.13 33.70
N ALA A 617 -6.87 6.72 32.45
CA ALA A 617 -6.56 7.65 31.36
C ALA A 617 -7.74 8.58 31.06
N SER A 618 -7.46 9.88 30.94
CA SER A 618 -8.48 10.90 30.67
C SER A 618 -8.89 10.97 29.19
N SER A 619 -8.01 10.57 28.28
CA SER A 619 -8.25 10.55 26.83
C SER A 619 -7.43 9.43 26.15
N PHE A 620 -7.62 9.26 24.84
CA PHE A 620 -6.79 8.37 24.03
C PHE A 620 -5.33 8.84 24.06
N GLY A 621 -4.39 7.92 24.14
CA GLY A 621 -2.98 8.29 24.21
C GLY A 621 -1.99 7.15 24.06
N TYR A 622 -0.72 7.49 24.26
CA TYR A 622 0.40 6.58 24.23
C TYR A 622 1.48 6.96 25.25
N ILE A 623 2.27 5.95 25.65
CA ILE A 623 3.47 6.08 26.46
C ILE A 623 4.69 5.77 25.59
N THR A 624 5.75 6.56 25.75
CA THR A 624 7.08 6.29 25.20
C THR A 624 8.06 6.12 26.34
N ALA A 625 8.87 5.07 26.29
CA ALA A 625 9.85 4.75 27.31
C ALA A 625 11.25 4.66 26.67
N ASP A 626 12.18 5.46 27.18
CA ASP A 626 13.58 5.51 26.72
C ASP A 626 14.46 6.11 27.83
N LYS A 627 15.78 6.15 27.60
CA LYS A 627 16.71 6.94 28.40
C LYS A 627 16.22 8.37 28.53
N CYS A 628 16.33 8.97 29.72
CA CYS A 628 15.89 10.34 29.95
C CYS A 628 16.62 11.33 29.05
N SER A 629 17.89 11.06 28.74
CA SER A 629 18.70 11.85 27.81
C SER A 629 18.18 11.88 26.37
N ARG A 630 17.29 10.97 25.96
CA ARG A 630 16.74 10.89 24.60
C ARG A 630 15.30 11.39 24.47
N LEU A 631 14.59 11.52 25.59
CA LEU A 631 13.23 12.02 25.58
C LEU A 631 13.23 13.55 25.53
N LEU A 632 12.68 14.10 24.45
CA LEU A 632 12.56 15.55 24.23
C LEU A 632 11.19 16.05 24.69
N ALA A 633 11.09 17.34 25.03
CA ALA A 633 9.80 17.96 25.31
C ALA A 633 8.92 17.96 24.05
N GLY A 634 7.71 17.38 24.14
CA GLY A 634 6.75 17.28 23.04
C GLY A 634 6.42 15.84 22.64
N PRO A 635 5.58 15.62 21.61
CA PRO A 635 5.21 14.30 21.12
C PRO A 635 6.42 13.49 20.63
N GLN A 636 6.43 12.19 20.90
CA GLN A 636 7.52 11.28 20.50
C GLN A 636 7.18 10.53 19.20
N ALA A 637 8.22 10.07 18.48
CA ALA A 637 8.06 9.42 17.18
C ALA A 637 7.58 7.96 17.26
N PHE A 638 7.80 7.30 18.40
CA PHE A 638 7.42 5.91 18.66
C PHE A 638 6.61 5.80 19.97
N SER A 639 6.01 4.64 20.20
CA SER A 639 5.29 4.36 21.44
C SER A 639 5.59 2.95 21.91
N ASN A 640 5.70 2.75 23.22
CA ASN A 640 5.78 1.43 23.83
C ASN A 640 4.39 0.92 24.21
N LEU A 641 3.46 1.78 24.60
CA LEU A 641 2.11 1.38 25.02
C LEU A 641 1.08 2.36 24.47
N ASN A 642 -0.01 1.86 23.90
CA ASN A 642 -1.15 2.67 23.45
C ASN A 642 -2.38 2.35 24.30
N PHE A 643 -3.12 3.39 24.70
CA PHE A 643 -4.24 3.25 25.63
C PHE A 643 -5.46 4.08 25.20
N ILE A 644 -6.62 3.64 25.69
CA ILE A 644 -7.91 4.30 25.51
C ILE A 644 -8.51 4.55 26.90
N PRO A 645 -9.39 5.56 27.07
CA PRO A 645 -10.06 5.79 28.34
C PRO A 645 -10.82 4.57 28.83
N GLN A 646 -11.00 4.44 30.15
CA GLN A 646 -11.80 3.41 30.84
C GLN A 646 -11.20 1.99 30.91
N PHE A 647 -10.13 1.69 30.18
CA PHE A 647 -9.49 0.36 30.21
C PHE A 647 -8.10 0.43 30.82
N ALA A 648 -7.78 -0.56 31.66
CA ALA A 648 -6.39 -0.83 32.04
C ALA A 648 -5.69 -1.52 30.88
N VAL A 649 -4.59 -0.94 30.40
CA VAL A 649 -3.80 -1.51 29.31
C VAL A 649 -2.36 -1.67 29.78
N ALA A 650 -1.76 -2.82 29.49
CA ALA A 650 -0.36 -3.08 29.77
C ALA A 650 0.38 -3.52 28.50
N ASN A 651 1.65 -3.16 28.41
CA ASN A 651 2.58 -3.70 27.43
C ASN A 651 3.99 -3.74 28.04
N MET A 652 4.71 -4.81 27.77
CA MET A 652 6.12 -4.92 28.05
C MET A 652 6.92 -3.90 27.23
N ALA A 653 7.93 -3.31 27.84
CA ALA A 653 8.92 -2.47 27.18
C ALA A 653 10.32 -2.92 27.57
N ALA A 654 11.21 -3.06 26.59
CA ALA A 654 12.65 -3.07 26.85
C ALA A 654 13.14 -1.63 26.69
N VAL A 655 13.82 -1.12 27.71
CA VAL A 655 14.27 0.28 27.77
C VAL A 655 15.76 0.31 28.06
N GLU A 656 16.47 1.19 27.37
CA GLU A 656 17.81 1.55 27.78
C GLU A 656 17.74 2.44 29.05
N LEU A 657 18.73 2.29 29.93
CA LEU A 657 18.83 2.99 31.21
C LEU A 657 19.97 4.02 31.18
N ASP A 658 19.75 5.19 31.77
CA ASP A 658 20.82 6.15 32.07
C ASP A 658 21.78 5.56 33.11
N ALA A 659 22.96 6.19 33.28
CA ALA A 659 24.04 5.66 34.13
C ALA A 659 23.63 5.47 35.61
N ASP A 660 22.62 6.20 36.09
CA ASP A 660 22.06 6.07 37.43
C ASP A 660 21.02 4.93 37.55
N GLY A 661 20.82 4.15 36.49
CA GLY A 661 19.82 3.07 36.40
C GLY A 661 18.40 3.58 36.15
N SER A 662 18.20 4.85 35.81
CA SER A 662 16.87 5.39 35.54
C SER A 662 16.50 5.37 34.06
N PHE A 663 15.22 5.50 33.76
CA PHE A 663 14.71 5.81 32.43
C PHE A 663 13.54 6.78 32.56
N CYS A 664 13.02 7.27 31.46
CA CYS A 664 11.92 8.21 31.46
C CYS A 664 10.74 7.71 30.64
N LEU A 665 9.55 8.18 31.05
CA LEU A 665 8.28 7.93 30.39
C LEU A 665 7.69 9.25 29.90
N TYR A 666 7.49 9.40 28.59
CA TYR A 666 6.62 10.44 28.05
C TYR A 666 5.17 9.96 28.04
N SER A 667 4.25 10.75 28.60
CA SER A 667 2.81 10.49 28.57
C SER A 667 2.10 11.48 27.65
N SER A 668 1.41 10.99 26.60
CA SER A 668 0.71 11.88 25.66
C SER A 668 -0.62 12.43 26.20
N ALA A 669 -1.17 11.84 27.25
CA ALA A 669 -2.42 12.22 27.90
C ALA A 669 -2.29 12.04 29.42
N ALA A 670 -3.20 12.64 30.19
CA ALA A 670 -3.17 12.48 31.64
C ALA A 670 -3.66 11.07 32.02
N ALA A 671 -2.87 10.34 32.80
CA ALA A 671 -3.19 8.98 33.22
C ALA A 671 -2.36 8.54 34.41
N ASP A 672 -2.82 7.49 35.10
CA ASP A 672 -2.01 6.82 36.11
C ASP A 672 -1.08 5.79 35.48
N LEU A 673 0.18 5.81 35.91
CA LEU A 673 1.23 4.91 35.47
C LEU A 673 1.58 3.93 36.59
N VAL A 674 1.59 2.65 36.24
CA VAL A 674 2.14 1.58 37.07
C VAL A 674 3.26 0.92 36.28
N VAL A 675 4.43 0.80 36.89
CA VAL A 675 5.63 0.24 36.26
C VAL A 675 6.15 -0.89 37.12
N ASP A 676 6.13 -2.10 36.57
CA ASP A 676 6.71 -3.29 37.21
C ASP A 676 7.99 -3.69 36.49
N LEU A 677 9.13 -3.67 37.17
CA LEU A 677 10.41 -4.16 36.66
C LEU A 677 10.39 -5.69 36.64
N GLN A 678 10.69 -6.29 35.49
CA GLN A 678 10.75 -7.75 35.32
C GLN A 678 12.17 -8.26 35.06
N GLY A 679 13.11 -7.38 34.73
CA GLY A 679 14.53 -7.73 34.61
C GLY A 679 15.40 -6.50 34.33
N ALA A 680 16.67 -6.56 34.72
CA ALA A 680 17.68 -5.57 34.38
C ALA A 680 18.92 -6.29 33.83
N PHE A 681 19.74 -5.59 33.05
CA PHE A 681 20.84 -6.22 32.31
C PHE A 681 22.06 -5.29 32.21
N ASP A 682 23.27 -5.84 32.35
CA ASP A 682 24.55 -5.12 32.27
C ASP A 682 25.39 -5.48 31.02
N ASP A 683 26.38 -4.63 30.69
CA ASP A 683 27.27 -4.79 29.53
C ASP A 683 28.47 -5.71 29.82
N ALA A 684 28.43 -6.54 30.88
CA ALA A 684 29.46 -7.53 31.18
C ALA A 684 29.39 -8.69 30.16
N ALA A 685 29.72 -8.37 28.90
CA ALA A 685 30.13 -9.20 27.77
C ALA A 685 29.32 -10.47 27.45
N THR A 686 28.11 -10.66 27.98
CA THR A 686 27.34 -11.90 27.81
C THR A 686 25.95 -11.71 27.19
N MET A 687 25.48 -10.48 27.07
CA MET A 687 24.18 -10.14 26.48
C MET A 687 24.15 -10.29 24.95
N ARG A 688 23.38 -11.27 24.45
CA ARG A 688 23.01 -11.32 23.03
C ARG A 688 21.93 -10.30 22.69
N LEU A 689 20.99 -10.00 23.59
CA LEU A 689 19.90 -9.05 23.33
C LEU A 689 20.37 -7.62 23.62
N ARG A 690 20.58 -6.82 22.57
CA ARG A 690 20.99 -5.42 22.67
C ARG A 690 19.83 -4.53 22.24
N PRO A 691 19.18 -3.81 23.17
CA PRO A 691 18.32 -2.70 22.80
C PRO A 691 19.11 -1.67 21.99
N THR A 692 18.45 -1.05 21.04
CA THR A 692 18.98 0.04 20.22
C THR A 692 17.98 1.17 20.19
N ALA A 693 18.41 2.34 19.71
CA ALA A 693 17.48 3.40 19.36
C ALA A 693 16.32 2.83 18.50
N PRO A 694 15.05 3.05 18.90
CA PRO A 694 13.91 2.51 18.18
C PRO A 694 13.86 2.98 16.73
N GLN A 695 13.75 2.03 15.80
CA GLN A 695 13.61 2.31 14.37
C GLN A 695 12.29 1.80 13.85
N ARG A 696 11.44 2.70 13.36
CA ARG A 696 10.24 2.34 12.61
C ARG A 696 10.61 1.76 11.26
N VAL A 697 10.32 0.49 11.05
CA VAL A 697 10.59 -0.23 9.79
C VAL A 697 9.33 -0.47 8.97
N ILE A 698 8.15 -0.44 9.61
CA ILE A 698 6.84 -0.49 8.96
C ILE A 698 5.93 0.54 9.62
N ASP A 699 5.18 1.30 8.81
CA ASP A 699 4.03 2.09 9.23
C ASP A 699 3.01 2.11 8.09
N THR A 700 1.92 1.36 8.24
CA THR A 700 0.91 1.31 7.18
C THR A 700 -0.20 2.34 7.38
N ARG A 701 -0.11 3.19 8.41
CA ARG A 701 -1.11 4.23 8.67
C ARG A 701 -1.08 5.28 7.57
N THR A 702 -2.23 5.92 7.35
CA THR A 702 -2.31 7.11 6.51
C THR A 702 -1.61 8.28 7.21
N PRO A 703 -0.68 9.02 6.57
CA PRO A 703 -0.21 10.29 7.11
C PRO A 703 -1.43 11.20 7.25
N ARG A 704 -1.68 11.69 8.46
CA ARG A 704 -2.76 12.66 8.70
C ARG A 704 -2.28 14.07 8.39
#